data_AF-A0A5C9E7Q8-F1
#
_entry.id   AF-A0A5C9E7Q8-F1
#
_cell.length_a   1.000
_cell.length_b   1.000
_cell.length_c   1.000
_cell.angle_alpha   90.00
_cell.angle_beta   90.00
_cell.angle_gamma   90.00
#
_symmetry.space_group_name_H-M   'P 1'
#
loop_
_entity.id
_entity.type
_entity.pdbx_description
1 polymer ?
#
loop_
_entity_poly.entity_id
_entity_poly.type
_entity_poly.pdbx_seq_one_letter_code
_entity_poly.pdbx_strand_id
1 'polypeptide(L)'
;MHRRLFTIVLLTLFVSSGVMTLVPISGTPHLNPVAHDMGQNEVADTSPLNLSIPYVDEHYGHADGIIDPMEYSSNYTDPVTGITVYLEHNSSILYVGLLAPTSNWVALGWKNNSESFATDGITGADLIYGYAPGTPHETVERVDPTDSVTVHYELRVRNGTFLEEGDVPGADSTDPIGEASLLQGYKDMIIGMRIGEVRHFIIPAEEGYNQPGHPMYGEDLEYVITLTRINTNTENPAEAGDIVYHDAYGTGTLSYALDSNKSRILSAGGFDDGSHTQLEYFIRMNSTDTNDISFINDTSLNYPFFLMHGPSEDISDLPEIHSDWSSQTTLNLVPNEAPEIVPEDLANNDVLGFVKNIKLNITDDSYVRQAFFKIDDENWTDMTYNFKTDLFEYELDLSDYDTGQHTIGFKAIDPSNRSSSLYYNVTFEWPFVPLLGMKLSVVRTLISDTHRLMRTEDVFSVRNNGSAPIYAIEIFLPLKWSSNFISVKAVDSDSQELTIARLNDSNNMYHWRVSFYEPVGFQETYTFTFTTYLHSLDTLVNFDERIYEFSYLGVPVVPYVLTTAEFNMDLASSDEVQGISPEFTIRAVEPMRIREIDFEFYSIIPLIRGDRTTHISIDAWGWMHYHEIITLENLGNSKETTFKFQVPVYADNIKIYDEVGILRASQWSFHDSYAFNESTSITINLNADRFGVNGLLPDYSYTFYIDYAVQTMTYEESVPIGNQLDIPMGTLGNILVRKHVVDVVLPIGISIAGAADGYRLLYGVFDYTLRYTTYNTTRYNPASIWIVQQTGFSILARPILFTLLFGLIAAIYVSVRRYQIANLTSGDLSEAEEATAGYTGPPASLLRDFANLFSRKTALNMDLEKLESSRRRGKVTKKEYLLREKDIKSQLRDIDSELPKLREKLMSYGGRYREMVSTLELEEEKIQGAKAGLRQLLIRRKKQKVSRVAFEKSRQDYLKTISKSTTTIDRVLLNLQEEAGEV
;
A
#
# COMPACT_ATOMS: atom_id res chain seq x y z
N MET A 1 -17.10 -0.28 -38.22
CA MET A 1 -18.26 -0.07 -39.10
C MET A 1 -19.35 -1.04 -38.66
N HIS A 2 -20.49 -0.48 -38.25
CA HIS A 2 -21.67 -1.19 -37.75
C HIS A 2 -22.02 -2.48 -38.51
N ARG A 3 -22.62 -3.44 -37.80
CA ARG A 3 -24.05 -3.82 -37.91
C ARG A 3 -24.29 -5.12 -37.12
N ARG A 4 -25.17 -5.07 -36.11
CA ARG A 4 -26.57 -5.56 -36.11
C ARG A 4 -26.64 -7.07 -35.89
N LEU A 5 -27.62 -7.66 -35.22
CA LEU A 5 -28.70 -7.27 -34.30
C LEU A 5 -29.26 -8.66 -33.93
N PHE A 6 -29.59 -8.86 -32.65
CA PHE A 6 -30.82 -9.53 -32.21
C PHE A 6 -31.08 -11.04 -32.48
N THR A 7 -31.36 -11.70 -31.35
CA THR A 7 -32.45 -12.64 -31.06
C THR A 7 -32.33 -14.15 -31.36
N ILE A 8 -32.50 -14.91 -30.25
CA ILE A 8 -33.61 -15.84 -29.94
C ILE A 8 -33.18 -17.27 -29.52
N VAL A 9 -33.52 -17.54 -28.25
CA VAL A 9 -34.08 -18.78 -27.69
C VAL A 9 -33.12 -19.93 -27.38
N LEU A 10 -32.97 -20.17 -26.08
CA LEU A 10 -32.46 -21.42 -25.51
C LEU A 10 -33.51 -21.98 -24.53
N LEU A 11 -34.19 -23.03 -24.97
CA LEU A 11 -34.86 -24.00 -24.12
C LEU A 11 -34.64 -25.39 -24.74
N THR A 12 -34.00 -26.31 -24.02
CA THR A 12 -34.16 -27.77 -24.07
C THR A 12 -33.23 -28.40 -23.01
N LEU A 13 -33.69 -28.72 -21.79
CA LEU A 13 -34.51 -29.84 -21.29
C LEU A 13 -33.79 -31.21 -21.11
N PHE A 14 -33.72 -31.62 -19.83
CA PHE A 14 -34.11 -32.92 -19.23
C PHE A 14 -33.39 -34.26 -19.58
N VAL A 15 -33.18 -35.13 -18.57
CA VAL A 15 -34.05 -36.29 -18.20
C VAL A 15 -33.47 -37.15 -17.05
N SER A 16 -34.29 -37.40 -16.01
CA SER A 16 -34.66 -38.71 -15.38
C SER A 16 -35.05 -38.50 -13.90
N SER A 17 -36.05 -39.08 -13.22
CA SER A 17 -37.31 -39.86 -13.44
C SER A 17 -37.82 -40.21 -12.01
N GLY A 18 -39.10 -40.32 -11.59
CA GLY A 18 -40.41 -40.24 -12.25
C GLY A 18 -41.64 -40.38 -11.29
N VAL A 19 -42.83 -40.04 -11.83
CA VAL A 19 -44.17 -40.72 -11.91
C VAL A 19 -44.63 -41.59 -10.71
N MET A 20 -45.85 -41.52 -10.11
CA MET A 20 -47.27 -41.31 -10.54
C MET A 20 -48.10 -40.89 -9.28
N THR A 21 -49.17 -40.06 -9.29
CA THR A 21 -50.58 -40.33 -9.74
C THR A 21 -51.44 -39.05 -9.84
N LEU A 22 -52.42 -39.08 -10.76
CA LEU A 22 -53.34 -38.02 -11.25
C LEU A 22 -54.50 -37.62 -10.32
N VAL A 23 -54.94 -36.34 -10.39
CA VAL A 23 -56.33 -35.79 -10.63
C VAL A 23 -56.22 -34.23 -10.61
N PRO A 24 -57.01 -33.45 -11.38
CA PRO A 24 -56.66 -32.07 -11.72
C PRO A 24 -57.18 -31.04 -10.71
N ILE A 25 -56.39 -30.02 -10.43
CA ILE A 25 -56.87 -28.77 -9.83
C ILE A 25 -56.57 -27.65 -10.82
N SER A 26 -57.62 -27.16 -11.45
CA SER A 26 -57.68 -25.84 -12.05
C SER A 26 -57.65 -24.79 -10.94
N GLY A 27 -56.71 -23.84 -11.01
CA GLY A 27 -56.66 -22.72 -10.08
C GLY A 27 -55.32 -22.00 -10.20
N THR A 28 -55.29 -20.96 -11.03
CA THR A 28 -54.27 -19.90 -10.99
C THR A 28 -54.21 -19.30 -9.58
N PRO A 29 -53.03 -19.21 -8.94
CA PRO A 29 -52.91 -18.43 -7.71
C PRO A 29 -52.88 -16.95 -8.13
N HIS A 30 -54.02 -16.28 -7.95
CA HIS A 30 -54.04 -14.84 -7.82
C HIS A 30 -53.26 -14.49 -6.55
N LEU A 31 -52.28 -13.60 -6.70
CA LEU A 31 -51.62 -12.94 -5.58
C LEU A 31 -52.66 -12.08 -4.88
N ASN A 32 -53.07 -12.51 -3.69
CA ASN A 32 -53.78 -11.65 -2.75
C ASN A 32 -52.80 -10.54 -2.31
N PRO A 33 -53.18 -9.26 -2.36
CA PRO A 33 -52.61 -8.28 -1.47
C PRO A 33 -52.90 -8.74 -0.04
N VAL A 34 -51.91 -8.59 0.84
CA VAL A 34 -52.05 -8.87 2.28
C VAL A 34 -53.07 -7.88 2.85
N ALA A 35 -54.34 -8.24 2.79
CA ALA A 35 -55.35 -7.73 3.69
C ALA A 35 -55.00 -8.29 5.08
N HIS A 36 -54.78 -7.40 6.04
CA HIS A 36 -54.82 -7.78 7.45
C HIS A 36 -56.15 -8.46 7.72
N ASP A 37 -56.07 -9.73 8.11
CA ASP A 37 -57.18 -10.56 8.54
C ASP A 37 -57.70 -10.01 9.89
N MET A 38 -58.59 -9.02 9.84
CA MET A 38 -59.40 -8.64 11.00
C MET A 38 -60.61 -9.57 11.06
N GLY A 39 -60.49 -10.58 11.92
CA GLY A 39 -61.48 -11.64 12.08
C GLY A 39 -62.89 -11.12 12.34
N GLN A 40 -63.82 -11.51 11.47
CA GLN A 40 -65.25 -11.46 11.75
C GLN A 40 -65.59 -12.48 12.85
N ASN A 41 -65.86 -11.99 14.06
CA ASN A 41 -66.63 -12.74 15.05
C ASN A 41 -68.00 -12.08 15.19
N GLU A 42 -69.02 -12.72 14.62
CA GLU A 42 -70.41 -12.49 15.01
C GLU A 42 -70.60 -12.95 16.47
N VAL A 43 -70.75 -12.00 17.39
CA VAL A 43 -71.50 -12.22 18.64
C VAL A 43 -72.29 -10.95 18.94
N ALA A 44 -73.61 -11.07 18.93
CA ALA A 44 -74.52 -10.09 19.51
C ALA A 44 -74.34 -10.09 21.03
N ASP A 45 -73.66 -9.08 21.57
CA ASP A 45 -73.73 -8.70 22.98
C ASP A 45 -73.62 -7.18 23.10
N THR A 46 -74.59 -6.56 23.78
CA THR A 46 -74.77 -5.11 23.86
C THR A 46 -73.83 -4.47 24.89
N SER A 47 -72.52 -4.66 24.72
CA SER A 47 -71.50 -3.90 25.45
C SER A 47 -71.01 -2.74 24.57
N PRO A 48 -70.77 -1.54 25.13
CA PRO A 48 -70.23 -0.44 24.35
C PRO A 48 -68.85 -0.82 23.80
N LEU A 49 -68.62 -0.59 22.52
CA LEU A 49 -67.33 -0.79 21.87
C LEU A 49 -66.42 0.39 22.22
N ASN A 50 -65.18 0.11 22.66
CA ASN A 50 -64.19 1.15 22.93
C ASN A 50 -63.25 1.27 21.73
N LEU A 51 -63.28 2.40 21.04
CA LEU A 51 -62.37 2.74 19.96
C LEU A 51 -61.13 3.42 20.52
N SER A 52 -59.98 2.76 20.42
CA SER A 52 -58.68 3.36 20.73
C SER A 52 -58.17 4.12 19.51
N ILE A 53 -58.05 5.44 19.64
CA ILE A 53 -57.60 6.32 18.57
C ILE A 53 -56.11 6.56 18.76
N PRO A 54 -55.28 6.22 17.77
CA PRO A 54 -53.83 6.34 17.88
C PRO A 54 -53.36 7.79 17.78
N TYR A 55 -52.23 8.05 18.44
CA TYR A 55 -51.43 9.24 18.19
C TYR A 55 -50.67 9.11 16.87
N VAL A 56 -50.54 10.22 16.15
CA VAL A 56 -49.64 10.38 15.01
C VAL A 56 -48.76 11.62 15.20
N ASP A 57 -47.49 11.51 14.81
CA ASP A 57 -46.53 12.60 14.87
C ASP A 57 -46.96 13.77 13.97
N GLU A 58 -47.44 13.44 12.78
CA GLU A 58 -47.90 14.38 11.77
C GLU A 58 -49.02 13.71 10.95
N HIS A 59 -50.06 14.47 10.64
CA HIS A 59 -51.10 14.04 9.73
C HIS A 59 -50.74 14.55 8.34
N TYR A 60 -50.58 13.62 7.40
CA TYR A 60 -50.11 13.94 6.05
C TYR A 60 -51.25 14.22 5.07
N GLY A 61 -52.48 14.00 5.51
CA GLY A 61 -53.70 14.25 4.77
C GLY A 61 -54.15 15.72 4.71
N HIS A 62 -55.23 15.94 3.97
CA HIS A 62 -55.88 17.24 3.83
C HIS A 62 -57.38 17.04 4.00
N ALA A 63 -58.04 17.91 4.76
CA ALA A 63 -59.51 17.91 4.83
C ALA A 63 -60.10 18.47 3.53
N ASP A 64 -60.05 17.69 2.45
CA ASP A 64 -60.52 18.03 1.12
C ASP A 64 -61.81 17.28 0.74
N GLY A 65 -62.24 16.36 1.61
CA GLY A 65 -63.48 15.62 1.50
C GLY A 65 -63.34 14.29 0.77
N ILE A 66 -62.15 13.90 0.31
CA ILE A 66 -61.93 12.63 -0.37
C ILE A 66 -60.97 11.79 0.48
N ILE A 67 -61.53 10.84 1.22
CA ILE A 67 -60.79 10.03 2.19
C ILE A 67 -59.95 8.99 1.45
N ASP A 68 -58.64 8.96 1.72
CA ASP A 68 -57.81 7.82 1.33
C ASP A 68 -57.67 6.81 2.49
N PRO A 69 -57.80 5.49 2.24
CA PRO A 69 -57.61 4.49 3.29
C PRO A 69 -56.22 4.51 3.94
N MET A 70 -55.20 5.07 3.30
CA MET A 70 -53.84 5.21 3.84
C MET A 70 -53.58 6.57 4.52
N GLU A 71 -54.53 7.50 4.46
CA GLU A 71 -54.40 8.83 5.08
C GLU A 71 -54.58 8.80 6.60
N TYR A 72 -55.30 7.81 7.11
CA TYR A 72 -55.61 7.66 8.52
C TYR A 72 -55.09 6.32 9.06
N SER A 73 -54.52 6.36 10.27
CA SER A 73 -53.98 5.20 10.98
C SER A 73 -55.03 4.27 11.59
N SER A 74 -56.28 4.72 11.77
CA SER A 74 -57.37 3.90 12.31
C SER A 74 -58.70 4.19 11.62
N ASN A 75 -59.54 3.14 11.47
CA ASN A 75 -60.89 3.24 10.94
C ASN A 75 -61.86 2.27 11.62
N TYR A 76 -63.15 2.62 11.59
CA TYR A 76 -64.23 1.82 12.15
C TYR A 76 -65.51 1.99 11.32
N THR A 77 -66.12 0.89 10.90
CA THR A 77 -67.45 0.90 10.26
C THR A 77 -68.54 0.59 11.28
N ASP A 78 -69.42 1.56 11.52
CA ASP A 78 -70.54 1.37 12.42
C ASP A 78 -71.60 0.44 11.80
N PRO A 79 -71.98 -0.67 12.47
CA PRO A 79 -72.89 -1.65 11.90
C PRO A 79 -74.35 -1.19 11.79
N VAL A 80 -74.73 -0.10 12.47
CA VAL A 80 -76.11 0.43 12.46
C VAL A 80 -76.30 1.39 11.28
N THR A 81 -75.40 2.35 11.11
CA THR A 81 -75.47 3.39 10.07
C THR A 81 -74.82 3.01 8.76
N GLY A 82 -73.85 2.09 8.80
CA GLY A 82 -72.93 1.84 7.71
C GLY A 82 -71.87 2.94 7.49
N ILE A 83 -71.81 3.97 8.36
CA ILE A 83 -70.77 5.01 8.27
C ILE A 83 -69.43 4.40 8.68
N THR A 84 -68.42 4.59 7.84
CA THR A 84 -67.02 4.33 8.21
C THR A 84 -66.38 5.63 8.68
N VAL A 85 -65.94 5.64 9.93
CA VAL A 85 -65.22 6.77 10.53
C VAL A 85 -63.73 6.45 10.56
N TYR A 86 -62.92 7.39 10.09
CA TYR A 86 -61.46 7.37 10.08
C TYR A 86 -60.96 8.38 11.11
N LEU A 87 -60.07 7.97 12.00
CA LEU A 87 -59.70 8.75 13.17
C LEU A 87 -58.22 8.61 13.51
N GLU A 88 -57.59 9.75 13.77
CA GLU A 88 -56.27 9.84 14.40
C GLU A 88 -56.08 11.20 15.06
N HIS A 89 -55.04 11.36 15.87
CA HIS A 89 -54.79 12.65 16.50
C HIS A 89 -53.30 12.94 16.74
N ASN A 90 -52.93 14.21 16.77
CA ASN A 90 -51.58 14.64 17.18
C ASN A 90 -51.57 15.31 18.57
N SER A 91 -52.51 14.95 19.46
CA SER A 91 -52.75 15.55 20.78
C SER A 91 -53.31 16.97 20.78
N SER A 92 -53.31 17.66 19.64
CA SER A 92 -53.85 19.02 19.50
C SER A 92 -55.08 19.07 18.59
N ILE A 93 -55.06 18.25 17.54
CA ILE A 93 -56.08 18.14 16.51
C ILE A 93 -56.50 16.67 16.46
N LEU A 94 -57.81 16.45 16.41
CA LEU A 94 -58.43 15.19 16.05
C LEU A 94 -58.80 15.27 14.57
N TYR A 95 -58.22 14.39 13.78
CA TYR A 95 -58.46 14.26 12.35
C TYR A 95 -59.59 13.26 12.15
N VAL A 96 -60.63 13.67 11.45
CA VAL A 96 -61.84 12.86 11.28
C VAL A 96 -62.22 12.79 9.81
N GLY A 97 -62.29 11.58 9.26
CA GLY A 97 -62.91 11.29 7.98
C GLY A 97 -64.21 10.49 8.18
N LEU A 98 -65.28 10.84 7.48
CA LEU A 98 -66.57 10.17 7.50
C LEU A 98 -66.95 9.73 6.10
N LEU A 99 -67.02 8.42 5.86
CA LEU A 99 -67.56 7.83 4.64
C LEU A 99 -68.94 7.25 4.93
N ALA A 100 -70.00 7.90 4.44
CA ALA A 100 -71.38 7.53 4.70
C ALA A 100 -72.10 7.03 3.44
N PRO A 101 -72.90 5.95 3.51
CA PRO A 101 -73.68 5.42 2.39
C PRO A 101 -74.97 6.23 2.17
N THR A 102 -74.84 7.54 2.01
CA THR A 102 -75.92 8.50 1.76
C THR A 102 -75.45 9.52 0.71
N SER A 103 -76.37 10.36 0.24
CA SER A 103 -76.05 11.55 -0.55
C SER A 103 -76.54 12.85 0.12
N ASN A 104 -76.66 12.81 1.45
CA ASN A 104 -77.27 13.86 2.28
C ASN A 104 -76.34 14.20 3.45
N TRP A 105 -76.86 14.86 4.48
CA TRP A 105 -76.04 15.24 5.63
C TRP A 105 -75.59 14.04 6.47
N VAL A 106 -74.36 14.15 6.98
CA VAL A 106 -73.72 13.22 7.91
C VAL A 106 -73.35 14.02 9.14
N ALA A 107 -73.51 13.41 10.32
CA ALA A 107 -73.14 14.01 11.59
C ALA A 107 -72.29 13.07 12.45
N LEU A 108 -71.42 13.69 13.24
CA LEU A 108 -70.72 13.08 14.36
C LEU A 108 -71.02 13.88 15.64
N GLY A 109 -71.08 13.21 16.78
CA GLY A 109 -71.20 13.89 18.05
C GLY A 109 -70.62 13.11 19.20
N TRP A 110 -70.23 13.82 20.25
CA TRP A 110 -69.63 13.22 21.45
C TRP A 110 -70.11 13.91 22.73
N LYS A 111 -69.96 13.20 23.84
CA LYS A 111 -70.28 13.70 25.19
C LYS A 111 -69.07 13.64 26.11
N ASN A 112 -69.20 14.29 27.26
CA ASN A 112 -68.24 14.15 28.34
C ASN A 112 -68.22 12.69 28.85
N ASN A 113 -67.08 12.26 29.38
CA ASN A 113 -66.80 10.88 29.79
C ASN A 113 -67.72 10.30 30.88
N SER A 114 -68.51 11.15 31.53
CA SER A 114 -69.42 10.79 32.64
C SER A 114 -70.88 10.74 32.22
N GLU A 115 -71.19 11.04 30.96
CA GLU A 115 -72.55 11.14 30.44
C GLU A 115 -72.85 9.97 29.47
N SER A 116 -74.11 9.83 29.03
CA SER A 116 -74.49 8.77 28.08
C SER A 116 -75.57 9.22 27.11
N PHE A 117 -75.42 8.84 25.84
CA PHE A 117 -76.46 9.04 24.83
C PHE A 117 -77.72 8.19 25.09
N ALA A 118 -77.60 7.06 25.79
CA ALA A 118 -78.70 6.14 26.03
C ALA A 118 -79.79 6.72 26.95
N THR A 119 -79.41 7.55 27.92
CA THR A 119 -80.34 8.15 28.88
C THR A 119 -80.69 9.59 28.54
N ASP A 120 -79.73 10.35 28.01
CA ASP A 120 -79.84 11.81 27.93
C ASP A 120 -80.13 12.30 26.49
N GLY A 121 -80.09 11.39 25.51
CA GLY A 121 -80.06 11.74 24.09
C GLY A 121 -78.86 12.66 23.79
N ILE A 122 -79.05 13.61 22.89
CA ILE A 122 -78.00 14.59 22.55
C ILE A 122 -77.82 15.69 23.60
N THR A 123 -78.60 15.72 24.69
CA THR A 123 -78.50 16.81 25.69
C THR A 123 -77.08 16.89 26.26
N GLY A 124 -76.42 18.05 26.15
CA GLY A 124 -75.05 18.25 26.61
C GLY A 124 -73.97 17.62 25.71
N ALA A 125 -74.33 17.13 24.52
CA ALA A 125 -73.38 16.67 23.52
C ALA A 125 -72.93 17.80 22.60
N ASP A 126 -71.71 17.66 22.08
CA ASP A 126 -71.26 18.40 20.91
C ASP A 126 -71.69 17.66 19.65
N LEU A 127 -72.00 18.42 18.62
CA LEU A 127 -72.50 17.92 17.35
C LEU A 127 -71.88 18.68 16.20
N ILE A 128 -71.19 17.96 15.31
CA ILE A 128 -70.76 18.46 14.01
C ILE A 128 -71.58 17.73 12.96
N TYR A 129 -72.14 18.47 12.01
CA TYR A 129 -72.79 17.87 10.87
C TYR A 129 -72.55 18.69 9.60
N GLY A 130 -72.56 18.02 8.46
CA GLY A 130 -72.40 18.66 7.17
C GLY A 130 -72.80 17.77 6.01
N TYR A 131 -72.73 18.34 4.81
CA TYR A 131 -72.97 17.65 3.54
C TYR A 131 -72.14 18.33 2.43
N ALA A 132 -71.89 17.59 1.35
CA ALA A 132 -71.29 18.16 0.14
C ALA A 132 -72.41 18.78 -0.73
N PRO A 133 -72.36 20.09 -1.06
CA PRO A 133 -73.41 20.76 -1.82
C PRO A 133 -73.30 20.48 -3.33
N GLY A 134 -74.41 20.24 -4.02
CA GLY A 134 -74.46 20.28 -5.51
C GLY A 134 -74.85 18.97 -6.19
N THR A 135 -74.38 18.77 -7.42
CA THR A 135 -74.56 17.53 -8.19
C THR A 135 -73.45 16.53 -7.86
N PRO A 136 -73.71 15.21 -7.90
CA PRO A 136 -72.69 14.18 -7.69
C PRO A 136 -71.41 14.46 -8.47
N HIS A 137 -70.28 14.43 -7.76
CA HIS A 137 -68.95 14.58 -8.32
C HIS A 137 -68.59 13.35 -9.16
N GLU A 138 -67.75 13.55 -10.18
CA GLU A 138 -67.26 12.44 -11.01
C GLU A 138 -66.31 11.54 -10.22
N THR A 139 -66.25 10.26 -10.58
CA THR A 139 -65.36 9.30 -9.94
C THR A 139 -63.90 9.74 -10.06
N VAL A 140 -63.19 9.72 -8.92
CA VAL A 140 -61.79 10.12 -8.84
C VAL A 140 -60.89 9.11 -9.58
N GLU A 141 -60.05 9.62 -10.49
CA GLU A 141 -59.02 8.83 -11.16
C GLU A 141 -57.91 8.46 -10.17
N ARG A 142 -57.49 7.19 -10.18
CA ARG A 142 -56.42 6.64 -9.34
C ARG A 142 -55.38 5.94 -10.19
N VAL A 143 -54.13 5.98 -9.75
CA VAL A 143 -52.98 5.41 -10.49
C VAL A 143 -53.08 3.89 -10.64
N ASP A 144 -53.05 3.41 -11.88
CA ASP A 144 -52.80 2.01 -12.25
C ASP A 144 -51.30 1.78 -12.55
N PRO A 145 -50.74 0.57 -12.34
CA PRO A 145 -49.35 0.28 -12.68
C PRO A 145 -48.95 0.57 -14.14
N THR A 146 -49.93 0.63 -15.05
CA THR A 146 -49.71 0.94 -16.48
C THR A 146 -49.67 2.43 -16.81
N ASP A 147 -49.99 3.30 -15.84
CA ASP A 147 -50.03 4.75 -16.04
C ASP A 147 -48.66 5.41 -15.96
N SER A 148 -48.50 6.50 -16.71
CA SER A 148 -47.37 7.43 -16.54
C SER A 148 -47.74 8.51 -15.54
N VAL A 149 -46.89 8.80 -14.57
CA VAL A 149 -47.21 9.70 -13.46
C VAL A 149 -46.16 10.78 -13.27
N THR A 150 -46.51 11.82 -12.51
CA THR A 150 -45.52 12.75 -11.94
C THR A 150 -45.76 12.86 -10.46
N VAL A 151 -44.70 12.66 -9.69
CA VAL A 151 -44.73 12.62 -8.23
C VAL A 151 -43.66 13.57 -7.71
N HIS A 152 -44.10 14.58 -6.98
CA HIS A 152 -43.23 15.43 -6.19
C HIS A 152 -42.86 14.69 -4.91
N TYR A 153 -41.60 14.73 -4.48
CA TYR A 153 -41.17 14.07 -3.25
C TYR A 153 -40.22 14.94 -2.43
N GLU A 154 -40.32 14.81 -1.11
CA GLU A 154 -39.31 15.20 -0.14
C GLU A 154 -38.70 13.94 0.47
N LEU A 155 -37.37 13.90 0.56
CA LEU A 155 -36.64 12.77 1.15
C LEU A 155 -35.82 13.22 2.36
N ARG A 156 -36.02 12.53 3.48
CA ARG A 156 -35.25 12.67 4.72
C ARG A 156 -34.70 11.32 5.14
N VAL A 157 -33.64 11.32 5.96
CA VAL A 157 -33.16 10.10 6.65
C VAL A 157 -33.75 9.99 8.04
N ARG A 158 -33.68 8.80 8.67
CA ARG A 158 -34.22 8.52 10.02
C ARG A 158 -33.99 9.63 11.05
N ASN A 159 -32.80 10.24 11.06
CA ASN A 159 -32.45 11.30 12.03
C ASN A 159 -33.13 12.67 11.76
N GLY A 160 -33.98 12.76 10.73
CA GLY A 160 -34.70 13.97 10.32
C GLY A 160 -33.93 14.88 9.37
N THR A 161 -32.71 14.52 8.95
CA THR A 161 -31.92 15.32 8.01
C THR A 161 -32.56 15.26 6.62
N PHE A 162 -32.90 16.42 6.08
CA PHE A 162 -33.37 16.56 4.70
C PHE A 162 -32.22 16.31 3.70
N LEU A 163 -32.46 15.43 2.73
CA LEU A 163 -31.50 15.08 1.70
C LEU A 163 -31.80 15.78 0.38
N GLU A 164 -33.03 15.63 -0.12
CA GLU A 164 -33.41 16.03 -1.48
C GLU A 164 -34.93 16.31 -1.57
N GLU A 165 -35.29 17.15 -2.52
CA GLU A 165 -36.66 17.39 -2.98
C GLU A 165 -36.66 17.49 -4.51
N GLY A 166 -37.68 16.93 -5.16
CA GLY A 166 -37.78 16.98 -6.62
C GLY A 166 -38.99 16.22 -7.17
N ASP A 167 -39.01 15.98 -8.48
CA ASP A 167 -40.09 15.27 -9.16
C ASP A 167 -39.57 13.96 -9.78
N VAL A 168 -39.98 12.81 -9.24
CA VAL A 168 -39.59 11.48 -9.73
C VAL A 168 -40.76 10.50 -9.59
N PRO A 169 -41.31 9.96 -10.70
CA PRO A 169 -41.00 10.32 -12.08
C PRO A 169 -41.31 11.78 -12.40
N GLY A 170 -40.53 12.39 -13.31
CA GLY A 170 -40.67 13.81 -13.67
C GLY A 170 -41.87 14.11 -14.58
N ALA A 171 -42.10 15.40 -14.84
CA ALA A 171 -43.20 15.90 -15.68
C ALA A 171 -43.15 15.41 -17.15
N ASP A 172 -41.96 15.06 -17.64
CA ASP A 172 -41.70 14.57 -18.99
C ASP A 172 -41.72 13.04 -19.11
N SER A 173 -41.88 12.32 -17.99
CA SER A 173 -41.94 10.86 -18.00
C SER A 173 -43.19 10.34 -18.72
N THR A 174 -42.99 9.39 -19.64
CA THR A 174 -44.08 8.65 -20.31
C THR A 174 -44.06 7.16 -19.98
N ASP A 175 -43.11 6.72 -19.16
CA ASP A 175 -42.94 5.31 -18.83
C ASP A 175 -43.99 4.89 -17.77
N PRO A 176 -44.59 3.70 -17.90
CA PRO A 176 -45.49 3.14 -16.88
C PRO A 176 -44.80 3.02 -15.52
N ILE A 177 -45.47 3.43 -14.44
CA ILE A 177 -44.90 3.39 -13.08
C ILE A 177 -44.48 1.98 -12.65
N GLY A 178 -45.23 0.95 -13.07
CA GLY A 178 -44.91 -0.45 -12.76
C GLY A 178 -43.58 -0.93 -13.36
N GLU A 179 -43.16 -0.34 -14.49
CA GLU A 179 -41.92 -0.67 -15.20
C GLU A 179 -40.77 0.32 -14.89
N ALA A 180 -41.03 1.37 -14.10
CA ALA A 180 -40.03 2.37 -13.75
C ALA A 180 -38.89 1.75 -12.91
N SER A 181 -37.66 2.19 -13.20
CA SER A 181 -36.44 1.78 -12.48
C SER A 181 -36.29 2.53 -11.14
N LEU A 182 -37.25 2.35 -10.24
CA LEU A 182 -37.33 2.95 -8.91
C LEU A 182 -37.39 1.87 -7.82
N LEU A 183 -37.14 2.26 -6.57
CA LEU A 183 -37.29 1.38 -5.41
C LEU A 183 -38.71 0.79 -5.38
N GLN A 184 -38.83 -0.50 -5.06
CA GLN A 184 -40.13 -1.17 -5.08
C GLN A 184 -41.10 -0.55 -4.06
N GLY A 185 -40.65 -0.30 -2.82
CA GLY A 185 -41.46 0.36 -1.80
C GLY A 185 -41.94 1.76 -2.21
N TYR A 186 -41.13 2.52 -2.96
CA TYR A 186 -41.55 3.83 -3.48
C TYR A 186 -42.68 3.71 -4.51
N LYS A 187 -42.59 2.73 -5.43
CA LYS A 187 -43.64 2.48 -6.43
C LYS A 187 -44.94 2.00 -5.80
N ASP A 188 -44.84 1.10 -4.83
CA ASP A 188 -46.00 0.54 -4.13
C ASP A 188 -46.82 1.64 -3.45
N MET A 189 -46.15 2.68 -2.97
CA MET A 189 -46.80 3.86 -2.38
C MET A 189 -47.41 4.83 -3.39
N ILE A 190 -46.99 4.81 -4.66
CA ILE A 190 -47.59 5.63 -5.72
C ILE A 190 -48.85 4.98 -6.30
N ILE A 191 -48.87 3.65 -6.39
CA ILE A 191 -50.00 2.92 -6.96
C ILE A 191 -51.25 3.16 -6.12
N GLY A 192 -52.36 3.46 -6.80
CA GLY A 192 -53.64 3.78 -6.17
C GLY A 192 -53.78 5.23 -5.70
N MET A 193 -52.74 6.07 -5.75
CA MET A 193 -52.85 7.50 -5.41
C MET A 193 -53.78 8.26 -6.37
N ARG A 194 -54.41 9.33 -5.90
CA ARG A 194 -55.09 10.36 -6.72
C ARG A 194 -54.26 11.63 -6.85
N ILE A 195 -54.54 12.44 -7.87
CA ILE A 195 -53.85 13.74 -8.04
C ILE A 195 -54.14 14.62 -6.82
N GLY A 196 -53.11 15.26 -6.27
CA GLY A 196 -53.18 16.06 -5.04
C GLY A 196 -52.99 15.26 -3.75
N GLU A 197 -53.04 13.93 -3.79
CA GLU A 197 -52.86 13.09 -2.61
C GLU A 197 -51.42 13.17 -2.10
N VAL A 198 -51.27 13.24 -0.78
CA VAL A 198 -50.00 13.23 -0.07
C VAL A 198 -49.87 11.93 0.70
N ARG A 199 -48.73 11.25 0.59
CA ARG A 199 -48.42 10.06 1.39
C ARG A 199 -47.08 10.20 2.08
N HIS A 200 -47.01 9.71 3.31
CA HIS A 200 -45.78 9.58 4.08
C HIS A 200 -45.50 8.12 4.40
N PHE A 201 -44.24 7.72 4.24
CA PHE A 201 -43.80 6.37 4.54
C PHE A 201 -42.29 6.31 4.70
N ILE A 202 -41.83 5.23 5.33
CA ILE A 202 -40.41 4.95 5.51
C ILE A 202 -40.08 3.67 4.74
N ILE A 203 -39.08 3.73 3.87
CA ILE A 203 -38.46 2.54 3.29
C ILE A 203 -37.28 2.16 4.19
N PRO A 204 -37.32 1.01 4.88
CA PRO A 204 -36.22 0.59 5.74
C PRO A 204 -34.97 0.29 4.91
N ALA A 205 -33.79 0.50 5.50
CA ALA A 205 -32.50 0.36 4.81
C ALA A 205 -32.31 -1.03 4.16
N GLU A 206 -32.92 -2.07 4.74
CA GLU A 206 -32.90 -3.43 4.20
C GLU A 206 -33.65 -3.58 2.87
N GLU A 207 -34.69 -2.78 2.64
CA GLU A 207 -35.50 -2.75 1.41
C GLU A 207 -35.07 -1.63 0.45
N GLY A 208 -34.29 -0.66 0.94
CA GLY A 208 -33.68 0.42 0.16
C GLY A 208 -32.29 0.06 -0.38
N TYR A 209 -31.28 0.81 0.04
CA TYR A 209 -29.91 0.66 -0.43
C TYR A 209 -29.08 -0.24 0.48
N ASN A 210 -29.28 -1.56 0.36
CA ASN A 210 -28.64 -2.55 1.23
C ASN A 210 -27.26 -3.08 0.74
N GLN A 211 -26.73 -2.55 -0.36
CA GLN A 211 -25.44 -2.97 -0.93
C GLN A 211 -24.29 -2.05 -0.46
N PRO A 212 -23.21 -2.60 0.12
CA PRO A 212 -22.04 -1.81 0.51
C PRO A 212 -21.47 -1.00 -0.66
N GLY A 213 -21.15 0.28 -0.42
CA GLY A 213 -20.58 1.19 -1.42
C GLY A 213 -21.56 2.21 -2.02
N HIS A 214 -22.87 2.11 -1.73
CA HIS A 214 -23.84 3.15 -2.07
C HIS A 214 -23.78 4.31 -1.04
N PRO A 215 -23.93 5.60 -1.44
CA PRO A 215 -23.91 6.72 -0.50
C PRO A 215 -25.00 6.68 0.57
N MET A 216 -26.14 6.05 0.26
CA MET A 216 -27.27 5.86 1.18
C MET A 216 -27.27 4.46 1.82
N TYR A 217 -26.13 3.77 1.82
CA TYR A 217 -26.06 2.42 2.40
C TYR A 217 -26.34 2.45 3.90
N GLY A 218 -27.34 1.69 4.33
CA GLY A 218 -27.71 1.55 5.74
C GLY A 218 -28.58 2.66 6.31
N GLU A 219 -29.10 3.56 5.46
CA GLU A 219 -30.02 4.62 5.86
C GLU A 219 -31.48 4.22 5.59
N ASP A 220 -32.36 4.50 6.55
CA ASP A 220 -33.81 4.45 6.32
C ASP A 220 -34.25 5.74 5.62
N LEU A 221 -35.13 5.59 4.64
CA LEU A 221 -35.55 6.66 3.75
C LEU A 221 -36.99 7.07 4.09
N GLU A 222 -37.14 8.24 4.69
CA GLU A 222 -38.42 8.86 5.00
C GLU A 222 -38.86 9.71 3.81
N TYR A 223 -39.95 9.30 3.16
CA TYR A 223 -40.52 9.99 2.01
C TYR A 223 -41.83 10.69 2.38
N VAL A 224 -42.00 11.92 1.89
CA VAL A 224 -43.30 12.56 1.73
C VAL A 224 -43.50 12.77 0.24
N ILE A 225 -44.53 12.18 -0.35
CA ILE A 225 -44.80 12.25 -1.78
C ILE A 225 -46.14 12.93 -2.06
N THR A 226 -46.22 13.68 -3.16
CA THR A 226 -47.45 14.30 -3.66
C THR A 226 -47.63 13.97 -5.14
N LEU A 227 -48.75 13.36 -5.51
CA LEU A 227 -49.04 13.05 -6.90
C LEU A 227 -49.55 14.31 -7.63
N THR A 228 -48.93 14.68 -8.75
CA THR A 228 -49.28 15.90 -9.50
C THR A 228 -49.85 15.65 -10.90
N ARG A 229 -49.67 14.43 -11.43
CA ARG A 229 -50.16 14.06 -12.78
C ARG A 229 -50.42 12.56 -12.91
N ILE A 230 -51.50 12.22 -13.60
CA ILE A 230 -51.77 10.87 -14.14
C ILE A 230 -51.95 11.00 -15.66
N ASN A 231 -51.10 10.35 -16.44
CA ASN A 231 -51.05 10.45 -17.89
C ASN A 231 -51.02 11.91 -18.39
N THR A 232 -52.13 12.39 -18.95
CA THR A 232 -52.28 13.79 -19.38
C THR A 232 -53.11 14.65 -18.43
N ASN A 233 -53.71 14.04 -17.39
CA ASN A 233 -54.53 14.69 -16.40
C ASN A 233 -53.68 15.32 -15.30
N THR A 234 -53.97 16.59 -14.99
CA THR A 234 -53.34 17.37 -13.91
C THR A 234 -54.40 18.06 -13.03
N GLU A 235 -55.68 17.73 -13.21
CA GLU A 235 -56.77 18.34 -12.45
C GLU A 235 -56.83 17.68 -11.08
N ASN A 236 -56.69 18.48 -10.03
CA ASN A 236 -56.79 17.99 -8.66
C ASN A 236 -58.29 17.92 -8.27
N PRO A 237 -58.85 16.73 -8.03
CA PRO A 237 -60.27 16.58 -7.65
C PRO A 237 -60.63 17.28 -6.33
N ALA A 238 -59.65 17.53 -5.47
CA ALA A 238 -59.82 18.30 -4.23
C ALA A 238 -60.30 19.74 -4.49
N GLU A 239 -60.00 20.33 -5.65
CA GLU A 239 -60.45 21.69 -6.00
C GLU A 239 -61.97 21.79 -6.22
N ALA A 240 -62.63 20.65 -6.43
CA ALA A 240 -64.09 20.58 -6.55
C ALA A 240 -64.79 20.34 -5.21
N GLY A 241 -64.05 19.92 -4.17
CA GLY A 241 -64.61 19.65 -2.85
C GLY A 241 -65.16 20.91 -2.20
N ASP A 242 -66.43 20.90 -1.84
CA ASP A 242 -67.08 21.95 -1.06
C ASP A 242 -67.89 21.29 0.06
N ILE A 243 -68.03 21.98 1.18
CA ILE A 243 -68.77 21.46 2.33
C ILE A 243 -69.59 22.57 2.97
N VAL A 244 -70.86 22.25 3.24
CA VAL A 244 -71.68 23.03 4.15
C VAL A 244 -71.72 22.31 5.49
N TYR A 245 -71.09 22.89 6.51
CA TYR A 245 -71.06 22.33 7.85
C TYR A 245 -71.50 23.30 8.95
N HIS A 246 -71.93 22.70 10.06
CA HIS A 246 -72.40 23.37 11.25
C HIS A 246 -71.76 22.76 12.50
N ASP A 247 -71.47 23.65 13.43
CA ASP A 247 -71.05 23.34 14.79
C ASP A 247 -72.24 23.63 15.71
N ALA A 248 -72.59 22.68 16.57
CA ALA A 248 -73.81 22.71 17.36
C ALA A 248 -73.64 21.98 18.69
N TYR A 249 -74.51 22.29 19.63
CA TYR A 249 -74.58 21.61 20.93
C TYR A 249 -76.01 21.22 21.26
N GLY A 250 -76.17 20.11 21.97
CA GLY A 250 -77.48 19.57 22.31
C GLY A 250 -78.14 20.31 23.48
N THR A 251 -79.38 20.79 23.25
CA THR A 251 -80.19 21.53 24.24
C THR A 251 -81.32 20.70 24.84
N GLY A 252 -81.56 19.50 24.31
CA GLY A 252 -82.55 18.53 24.78
C GLY A 252 -82.37 17.18 24.08
N THR A 253 -83.17 16.19 24.45
CA THR A 253 -82.95 14.78 24.04
C THR A 253 -82.87 14.58 22.52
N LEU A 254 -83.62 15.38 21.75
CA LEU A 254 -83.66 15.38 20.28
C LEU A 254 -83.60 16.81 19.73
N SER A 255 -83.06 17.77 20.49
CA SER A 255 -82.99 19.18 20.05
C SER A 255 -81.60 19.75 20.25
N TYR A 256 -81.15 20.53 19.28
CA TYR A 256 -79.84 21.17 19.29
C TYR A 256 -79.97 22.68 19.05
N ALA A 257 -78.90 23.41 19.36
CA ALA A 257 -78.74 24.80 18.96
C ALA A 257 -77.40 24.95 18.23
N LEU A 258 -77.37 25.81 17.22
CA LEU A 258 -76.13 26.14 16.53
C LEU A 258 -75.20 26.91 17.46
N ASP A 259 -73.91 26.58 17.42
CA ASP A 259 -72.90 27.40 18.05
C ASP A 259 -72.62 28.65 17.20
N SER A 260 -72.50 29.78 17.88
CA SER A 260 -72.06 31.04 17.31
C SER A 260 -70.56 31.07 17.02
N ASN A 261 -69.77 30.26 17.72
CA ASN A 261 -68.33 30.18 17.61
C ASN A 261 -67.92 28.87 16.94
N LYS A 262 -67.55 28.95 15.66
CA LYS A 262 -67.10 27.80 14.87
C LYS A 262 -65.59 27.57 14.92
N SER A 263 -64.86 28.17 15.86
CA SER A 263 -63.38 28.14 15.89
C SER A 263 -62.78 26.77 16.18
N ARG A 264 -63.62 25.80 16.52
CA ARG A 264 -63.23 24.42 16.76
C ARG A 264 -62.84 23.68 15.49
N ILE A 265 -63.49 23.96 14.36
CA ILE A 265 -63.18 23.34 13.08
C ILE A 265 -62.10 24.18 12.39
N LEU A 266 -60.92 23.58 12.23
CA LEU A 266 -59.75 24.25 11.65
C LEU A 266 -59.76 24.14 10.11
N SER A 267 -60.20 22.99 9.60
CA SER A 267 -60.38 22.73 8.17
C SER A 267 -61.51 21.72 8.00
N ALA A 268 -62.21 21.79 6.87
CA ALA A 268 -63.22 20.82 6.51
C ALA A 268 -63.36 20.74 4.98
N GLY A 269 -63.69 19.55 4.48
CA GLY A 269 -63.90 19.28 3.07
C GLY A 269 -65.02 18.26 2.87
N GLY A 270 -65.67 18.28 1.70
CA GLY A 270 -66.80 17.41 1.40
C GLY A 270 -66.81 16.97 -0.06
N PHE A 271 -67.08 15.69 -0.28
CA PHE A 271 -67.22 15.08 -1.59
C PHE A 271 -68.42 14.13 -1.60
N ASP A 272 -69.14 14.08 -2.71
CA ASP A 272 -70.29 13.19 -2.87
C ASP A 272 -70.31 12.60 -4.28
N ASP A 273 -70.37 11.28 -4.41
CA ASP A 273 -70.41 10.58 -5.70
C ASP A 273 -71.82 10.12 -6.13
N GLY A 274 -72.84 10.57 -5.40
CA GLY A 274 -74.25 10.20 -5.59
C GLY A 274 -74.66 8.88 -4.92
N SER A 275 -73.71 8.13 -4.36
CA SER A 275 -73.95 6.92 -3.57
C SER A 275 -73.35 6.99 -2.16
N HIS A 276 -72.24 7.72 -2.02
CA HIS A 276 -71.55 7.95 -0.77
C HIS A 276 -71.17 9.43 -0.63
N THR A 277 -71.40 9.96 0.56
CA THR A 277 -70.90 11.26 1.00
C THR A 277 -69.67 11.03 1.86
N GLN A 278 -68.58 11.73 1.54
CA GLN A 278 -67.33 11.76 2.28
C GLN A 278 -67.14 13.15 2.87
N LEU A 279 -66.91 13.24 4.18
CA LEU A 279 -66.65 14.51 4.87
C LEU A 279 -65.41 14.38 5.72
N GLU A 280 -64.60 15.43 5.75
CA GLU A 280 -63.40 15.48 6.59
C GLU A 280 -63.41 16.72 7.47
N TYR A 281 -62.92 16.56 8.70
CA TYR A 281 -62.86 17.61 9.70
C TYR A 281 -61.55 17.54 10.48
N PHE A 282 -60.87 18.68 10.57
CA PHE A 282 -59.76 18.87 11.50
C PHE A 282 -60.29 19.60 12.74
N ILE A 283 -60.53 18.82 13.81
CA ILE A 283 -61.22 19.28 15.02
C ILE A 283 -60.18 19.62 16.07
N ARG A 284 -60.20 20.86 16.58
CA ARG A 284 -59.36 21.25 17.71
C ARG A 284 -59.80 20.49 18.97
N MET A 285 -58.87 19.75 19.57
CA MET A 285 -59.16 18.92 20.76
C MET A 285 -59.39 19.76 22.02
N ASN A 286 -58.59 20.82 22.21
CA ASN A 286 -58.73 21.74 23.33
C ASN A 286 -59.51 22.98 22.90
N SER A 287 -60.81 23.00 23.17
CA SER A 287 -61.65 24.18 22.94
C SER A 287 -61.64 25.13 24.13
N THR A 288 -61.74 26.42 23.84
CA THR A 288 -61.97 27.47 24.85
C THR A 288 -63.43 27.92 24.89
N ASP A 289 -64.30 27.34 24.06
CA ASP A 289 -65.75 27.57 24.13
C ASP A 289 -66.34 26.83 25.33
N THR A 290 -67.34 27.44 25.97
CA THR A 290 -68.06 26.82 27.08
C THR A 290 -69.13 25.83 26.64
N ASN A 291 -69.56 25.88 25.38
CA ASN A 291 -70.50 24.91 24.81
C ASN A 291 -69.80 23.68 24.23
N ASP A 292 -68.47 23.69 24.15
CA ASP A 292 -67.64 22.63 23.62
C ASP A 292 -67.09 21.72 24.74
N ILE A 293 -67.09 20.42 24.49
CA ILE A 293 -66.42 19.39 25.29
C ILE A 293 -65.02 19.14 24.73
N SER A 294 -63.99 19.55 25.46
CA SER A 294 -62.60 19.27 25.10
C SER A 294 -62.22 17.79 25.26
N PHE A 295 -61.43 17.30 24.31
CA PHE A 295 -60.77 16.00 24.43
C PHE A 295 -59.45 16.15 25.20
N ILE A 296 -59.29 15.33 26.24
CA ILE A 296 -58.07 15.23 27.04
C ILE A 296 -57.37 13.95 26.61
N ASN A 297 -56.07 14.07 26.31
CA ASN A 297 -55.26 12.95 25.86
C ASN A 297 -54.84 12.06 27.05
N ASP A 298 -55.75 11.20 27.50
CA ASP A 298 -55.58 10.30 28.66
C ASP A 298 -56.35 8.99 28.40
N THR A 299 -55.62 7.86 28.43
CA THR A 299 -56.17 6.52 28.18
C THR A 299 -57.19 6.05 29.21
N SER A 300 -57.31 6.73 30.36
CA SER A 300 -58.34 6.42 31.36
C SER A 300 -59.71 7.03 31.05
N LEU A 301 -59.81 7.94 30.06
CA LEU A 301 -61.03 8.63 29.70
C LEU A 301 -61.68 8.00 28.46
N ASN A 302 -63.00 7.79 28.52
CA ASN A 302 -63.78 7.25 27.41
C ASN A 302 -64.89 8.25 27.09
N TYR A 303 -64.88 8.82 25.89
CA TYR A 303 -65.86 9.80 25.45
C TYR A 303 -66.97 9.09 24.67
N PRO A 304 -68.23 9.10 25.14
CA PRO A 304 -69.33 8.58 24.34
C PRO A 304 -69.36 9.27 22.99
N PHE A 305 -69.54 8.49 21.93
CA PHE A 305 -69.51 8.95 20.54
C PHE A 305 -70.66 8.33 19.76
N PHE A 306 -71.22 9.10 18.83
CA PHE A 306 -72.20 8.60 17.88
C PHE A 306 -71.99 9.19 16.49
N LEU A 307 -72.51 8.46 15.53
CA LEU A 307 -72.60 8.85 14.12
C LEU A 307 -74.09 8.93 13.76
N MET A 308 -74.46 9.65 12.72
CA MET A 308 -75.79 9.53 12.10
C MET A 308 -75.79 10.19 10.72
N HIS A 309 -76.77 9.87 9.88
CA HIS A 309 -76.99 10.56 8.61
C HIS A 309 -78.49 10.71 8.32
N GLY A 310 -78.83 11.72 7.52
CA GLY A 310 -80.21 12.07 7.20
C GLY A 310 -80.73 11.48 5.88
N PRO A 311 -82.05 11.31 5.74
CA PRO A 311 -82.67 10.88 4.47
C PRO A 311 -82.84 12.03 3.46
N SER A 312 -82.60 13.27 3.87
CA SER A 312 -82.67 14.46 3.02
C SER A 312 -81.64 15.50 3.47
N GLU A 313 -81.35 16.49 2.63
CA GLU A 313 -80.54 17.66 2.98
C GLU A 313 -81.21 18.56 4.05
N ASP A 314 -82.50 18.33 4.39
CA ASP A 314 -83.14 19.02 5.51
C ASP A 314 -82.62 18.46 6.83
N ILE A 315 -81.71 19.23 7.41
CA ILE A 315 -81.00 18.97 8.66
C ILE A 315 -81.95 18.88 9.87
N SER A 316 -83.19 19.39 9.78
CA SER A 316 -84.13 19.37 10.91
C SER A 316 -84.81 18.02 11.16
N ASP A 317 -84.69 17.07 10.21
CA ASP A 317 -85.20 15.70 10.33
C ASP A 317 -84.22 14.79 11.09
N LEU A 318 -84.14 14.96 12.42
CA LEU A 318 -83.46 14.00 13.28
C LEU A 318 -84.27 12.70 13.37
N PRO A 319 -83.62 11.51 13.36
CA PRO A 319 -84.32 10.24 13.61
C PRO A 319 -85.06 10.28 14.95
N GLU A 320 -86.34 9.86 14.95
CA GLU A 320 -87.22 9.94 16.13
C GLU A 320 -86.75 9.05 17.32
N ILE A 321 -85.81 8.11 17.09
CA ILE A 321 -85.29 7.17 18.10
C ILE A 321 -83.76 7.07 18.00
N HIS A 322 -83.07 7.24 19.14
CA HIS A 322 -81.60 7.19 19.24
C HIS A 322 -80.99 5.80 18.96
N SER A 323 -81.79 4.73 18.89
CA SER A 323 -81.33 3.40 18.45
C SER A 323 -80.85 3.39 17.01
N ASP A 324 -81.24 4.40 16.23
CA ASP A 324 -80.99 4.51 14.81
C ASP A 324 -79.78 5.41 14.52
N TRP A 325 -79.15 5.98 15.56
CA TRP A 325 -78.00 6.86 15.44
C TRP A 325 -76.74 6.07 15.19
N SER A 326 -76.25 5.26 16.12
CA SER A 326 -75.13 4.35 15.89
C SER A 326 -75.10 3.28 16.98
N SER A 327 -74.21 2.29 16.86
CA SER A 327 -73.86 1.43 17.98
C SER A 327 -73.29 2.26 19.14
N GLN A 328 -73.58 1.86 20.40
CA GLN A 328 -73.01 2.54 21.57
C GLN A 328 -71.50 2.37 21.57
N THR A 329 -70.79 3.45 21.32
CA THR A 329 -69.35 3.45 21.13
C THR A 329 -68.72 4.55 21.97
N THR A 330 -67.50 4.34 22.45
CA THR A 330 -66.72 5.37 23.14
C THR A 330 -65.36 5.53 22.51
N LEU A 331 -64.89 6.77 22.41
CA LEU A 331 -63.55 7.12 21.95
C LEU A 331 -62.57 7.19 23.15
N ASN A 332 -61.43 6.54 23.00
CA ASN A 332 -60.30 6.58 23.92
C ASN A 332 -59.08 7.07 23.15
N LEU A 333 -58.44 8.14 23.61
CA LEU A 333 -57.28 8.72 22.92
C LEU A 333 -55.99 8.17 23.52
N VAL A 334 -55.15 7.58 22.68
CA VAL A 334 -53.87 7.00 23.10
C VAL A 334 -52.79 8.07 22.97
N PRO A 335 -52.21 8.57 24.07
CA PRO A 335 -51.17 9.57 24.01
C PRO A 335 -49.87 8.99 23.48
N ASN A 336 -49.05 9.85 22.88
CA ASN A 336 -47.65 9.54 22.62
C ASN A 336 -46.93 9.24 23.94
N GLU A 337 -46.30 8.08 24.03
CA GLU A 337 -45.42 7.72 25.13
C GLU A 337 -44.03 8.38 24.97
N ALA A 338 -42.99 7.82 25.58
CA ALA A 338 -41.63 8.29 25.34
C ALA A 338 -40.78 7.05 25.10
N PRO A 339 -39.71 7.15 24.28
CA PRO A 339 -38.94 5.98 23.90
C PRO A 339 -38.45 5.18 25.12
N GLU A 340 -38.57 3.86 25.09
CA GLU A 340 -38.01 2.98 26.10
C GLU A 340 -36.56 2.61 25.73
N ILE A 341 -35.60 2.87 26.63
CA ILE A 341 -34.18 2.60 26.40
C ILE A 341 -33.75 1.37 27.18
N VAL A 342 -33.24 0.35 26.48
CA VAL A 342 -32.70 -0.88 27.06
C VAL A 342 -31.28 -1.14 26.56
N PRO A 343 -30.24 -0.89 27.40
CA PRO A 343 -28.87 -1.28 27.07
C PRO A 343 -28.73 -2.82 27.05
N GLU A 344 -28.26 -3.41 25.95
CA GLU A 344 -28.11 -4.87 25.85
C GLU A 344 -26.84 -5.38 26.54
N ASP A 345 -25.72 -4.72 26.26
CA ASP A 345 -24.38 -5.16 26.66
C ASP A 345 -23.84 -4.37 27.87
N LEU A 346 -24.69 -3.68 28.64
CA LEU A 346 -24.28 -2.86 29.79
C LEU A 346 -25.25 -3.01 30.95
N ALA A 347 -24.73 -3.21 32.17
CA ALA A 347 -25.52 -3.27 33.39
C ALA A 347 -25.16 -2.13 34.37
N ASN A 348 -26.07 -1.83 35.29
CA ASN A 348 -25.78 -0.87 36.36
C ASN A 348 -24.76 -1.47 37.36
N ASN A 349 -23.75 -0.68 37.70
CA ASN A 349 -22.53 -1.02 38.46
C ASN A 349 -21.57 -1.99 37.75
N ASP A 350 -21.60 -2.05 36.41
CA ASP A 350 -20.67 -2.86 35.63
C ASP A 350 -19.22 -2.33 35.73
N VAL A 351 -18.24 -3.20 35.51
CA VAL A 351 -16.82 -2.84 35.48
C VAL A 351 -16.33 -2.86 34.04
N LEU A 352 -15.94 -1.70 33.52
CA LEU A 352 -15.58 -1.51 32.13
C LEU A 352 -14.06 -1.36 31.96
N GLY A 353 -13.55 -1.95 30.88
CA GLY A 353 -12.16 -1.81 30.45
C GLY A 353 -11.95 -0.59 29.54
N PHE A 354 -10.83 -0.55 28.83
CA PHE A 354 -10.42 0.60 28.01
C PHE A 354 -11.39 0.99 26.90
N VAL A 355 -12.17 0.05 26.38
CA VAL A 355 -13.08 0.27 25.27
C VAL A 355 -14.39 -0.44 25.58
N LYS A 356 -15.52 0.17 25.21
CA LYS A 356 -16.83 -0.45 25.32
C LYS A 356 -17.65 -0.18 24.06
N ASN A 357 -18.16 -1.23 23.42
CA ASN A 357 -19.21 -1.07 22.43
C ASN A 357 -20.55 -0.98 23.19
N ILE A 358 -21.19 0.18 23.13
CA ILE A 358 -22.50 0.43 23.71
C ILE A 358 -23.55 0.09 22.65
N LYS A 359 -24.46 -0.82 23.00
CA LYS A 359 -25.61 -1.15 22.17
C LYS A 359 -26.90 -0.91 22.94
N LEU A 360 -27.79 -0.14 22.34
CA LEU A 360 -29.09 0.18 22.91
C LEU A 360 -30.19 -0.38 22.00
N ASN A 361 -31.02 -1.23 22.58
CA ASN A 361 -32.32 -1.56 22.02
C ASN A 361 -33.30 -0.47 22.50
N ILE A 362 -33.83 0.30 21.56
CA ILE A 362 -34.71 1.42 21.88
C ILE A 362 -36.02 1.23 21.13
N THR A 363 -37.11 1.10 21.87
CA THR A 363 -38.45 0.87 21.34
C THR A 363 -39.36 2.07 21.61
N ASP A 364 -40.33 2.30 20.76
CA ASP A 364 -41.30 3.38 20.90
C ASP A 364 -42.66 2.97 20.29
N ASP A 365 -43.71 3.74 20.55
CA ASP A 365 -45.02 3.57 19.93
C ASP A 365 -45.07 4.03 18.47
N SER A 366 -44.14 4.90 18.04
CA SER A 366 -43.82 5.18 16.64
C SER A 366 -42.45 4.62 16.23
N TYR A 367 -41.44 5.46 16.02
CA TYR A 367 -40.07 5.06 15.74
C TYR A 367 -39.06 6.07 16.31
N VAL A 368 -37.88 5.59 16.70
CA VAL A 368 -36.86 6.42 17.35
C VAL A 368 -36.05 7.19 16.30
N ARG A 369 -36.00 8.52 16.45
CA ARG A 369 -35.31 9.44 15.55
C ARG A 369 -33.82 9.57 15.89
N GLN A 370 -33.50 9.73 17.17
CA GLN A 370 -32.11 9.91 17.63
C GLN A 370 -31.87 9.24 18.98
N ALA A 371 -30.65 8.73 19.14
CA ALA A 371 -30.15 8.23 20.42
C ALA A 371 -28.80 8.85 20.74
N PHE A 372 -28.56 9.11 22.02
CA PHE A 372 -27.37 9.76 22.53
C PHE A 372 -26.86 9.04 23.76
N PHE A 373 -25.56 9.17 24.00
CA PHE A 373 -24.95 8.86 25.28
C PHE A 373 -24.12 10.04 25.81
N LYS A 374 -23.83 10.04 27.11
CA LYS A 374 -22.86 10.94 27.74
C LYS A 374 -22.20 10.26 28.93
N ILE A 375 -21.02 10.72 29.32
CA ILE A 375 -20.31 10.25 30.51
C ILE A 375 -20.20 11.42 31.48
N ASP A 376 -20.58 11.18 32.73
CA ASP A 376 -20.66 12.17 33.80
C ASP A 376 -21.44 13.43 33.38
N ASP A 377 -20.78 14.59 33.45
CA ASP A 377 -21.34 15.91 33.15
C ASP A 377 -20.93 16.42 31.75
N GLU A 378 -20.51 15.53 30.85
CA GLU A 378 -20.15 15.87 29.48
C GLU A 378 -21.37 16.14 28.57
N ASN A 379 -21.09 16.59 27.35
CA ASN A 379 -22.11 16.80 26.32
C ASN A 379 -22.63 15.47 25.78
N TRP A 380 -23.89 15.47 25.34
CA TRP A 380 -24.49 14.35 24.63
C TRP A 380 -23.80 14.12 23.28
N THR A 381 -23.51 12.85 23.00
CA THR A 381 -22.88 12.39 21.75
C THR A 381 -23.86 11.48 21.03
N ASP A 382 -24.06 11.72 19.72
CA ASP A 382 -24.93 10.92 18.85
C ASP A 382 -24.47 9.47 18.73
N MET A 383 -25.43 8.56 18.70
CA MET A 383 -25.25 7.13 18.39
C MET A 383 -25.78 6.83 16.98
N THR A 384 -25.26 5.78 16.35
CA THR A 384 -25.65 5.39 14.99
C THR A 384 -26.61 4.20 15.03
N TYR A 385 -27.71 4.26 14.28
CA TYR A 385 -28.62 3.13 14.11
C TYR A 385 -28.00 2.10 13.14
N ASN A 386 -27.97 0.84 13.54
CA ASN A 386 -27.48 -0.28 12.73
C ASN A 386 -28.65 -1.16 12.28
N PHE A 387 -29.05 -1.02 11.03
CA PHE A 387 -30.19 -1.74 10.44
C PHE A 387 -30.04 -3.27 10.37
N LYS A 388 -28.83 -3.81 10.56
CA LYS A 388 -28.62 -5.27 10.57
C LYS A 388 -28.90 -5.89 11.93
N THR A 389 -28.76 -5.10 12.98
CA THR A 389 -28.97 -5.53 14.36
C THR A 389 -30.22 -4.92 14.97
N ASP A 390 -30.80 -3.90 14.34
CA ASP A 390 -31.88 -3.05 14.86
C ASP A 390 -31.54 -2.38 16.20
N LEU A 391 -30.27 -1.96 16.35
CA LEU A 391 -29.75 -1.36 17.58
C LEU A 391 -29.07 -0.02 17.30
N PHE A 392 -29.10 0.89 18.28
CA PHE A 392 -28.22 2.05 18.29
C PHE A 392 -26.87 1.67 18.90
N GLU A 393 -25.79 1.86 18.14
CA GLU A 393 -24.45 1.41 18.51
C GLU A 393 -23.46 2.59 18.58
N TYR A 394 -22.49 2.48 19.50
CA TYR A 394 -21.35 3.40 19.58
C TYR A 394 -20.12 2.70 20.20
N GLU A 395 -18.95 2.81 19.56
CA GLU A 395 -17.68 2.34 20.11
C GLU A 395 -17.01 3.44 20.94
N LEU A 396 -16.96 3.23 22.26
CA LEU A 396 -16.51 4.20 23.24
C LEU A 396 -15.06 3.92 23.69
N ASP A 397 -14.19 4.94 23.57
CA ASP A 397 -12.86 4.96 24.19
C ASP A 397 -12.97 5.49 25.62
N LEU A 398 -12.74 4.62 26.60
CA LEU A 398 -12.81 4.93 28.03
C LEU A 398 -11.45 5.35 28.61
N SER A 399 -10.38 5.33 27.82
CA SER A 399 -9.03 5.69 28.30
C SER A 399 -8.84 7.17 28.60
N ASP A 400 -9.78 8.01 28.17
CA ASP A 400 -9.83 9.44 28.49
C ASP A 400 -10.25 9.73 29.95
N TYR A 401 -10.80 8.75 30.65
CA TYR A 401 -11.34 8.92 32.00
C TYR A 401 -10.40 8.34 33.07
N ASP A 402 -10.51 8.86 34.29
CA ASP A 402 -9.78 8.31 35.43
C ASP A 402 -10.32 6.93 35.83
N THR A 403 -9.52 6.10 36.49
CA THR A 403 -10.07 4.89 37.13
C THR A 403 -10.99 5.28 38.27
N GLY A 404 -12.17 4.70 38.36
CA GLY A 404 -13.11 5.03 39.44
C GLY A 404 -14.56 4.87 39.05
N GLN A 405 -15.43 5.50 39.84
CA GLN A 405 -16.87 5.52 39.60
C GLN A 405 -17.22 6.63 38.62
N HIS A 406 -17.97 6.27 37.58
CA HIS A 406 -18.50 7.18 36.57
C HIS A 406 -19.99 6.89 36.34
N THR A 407 -20.69 7.84 35.72
CA THR A 407 -22.09 7.68 35.34
C THR A 407 -22.22 7.76 33.82
N ILE A 408 -22.81 6.76 33.18
CA ILE A 408 -23.17 6.83 31.76
C ILE A 408 -24.66 7.16 31.67
N GLY A 409 -24.98 8.26 30.98
CA GLY A 409 -26.33 8.65 30.64
C GLY A 409 -26.67 8.27 29.20
N PHE A 410 -27.89 7.80 28.97
CA PHE A 410 -28.48 7.55 27.66
C PHE A 410 -29.71 8.43 27.49
N LYS A 411 -29.95 8.90 26.26
CA LYS A 411 -31.12 9.70 25.90
C LYS A 411 -31.62 9.26 24.53
N ALA A 412 -32.92 9.12 24.37
CA ALA A 412 -33.58 8.84 23.11
C ALA A 412 -34.63 9.90 22.82
N ILE A 413 -34.87 10.19 21.55
CA ILE A 413 -35.83 11.19 21.09
C ILE A 413 -36.62 10.60 19.91
N ASP A 414 -37.94 10.74 19.96
CA ASP A 414 -38.89 10.36 18.91
C ASP A 414 -39.08 11.52 17.88
N PRO A 415 -39.98 11.40 16.88
CA PRO A 415 -40.26 12.47 15.91
C PRO A 415 -41.01 13.66 16.53
N SER A 416 -41.84 13.44 17.55
CA SER A 416 -42.57 14.51 18.27
C SER A 416 -41.70 15.36 19.21
N ASN A 417 -40.42 15.00 19.40
CA ASN A 417 -39.50 15.53 20.41
C ASN A 417 -39.79 15.12 21.87
N ARG A 418 -40.61 14.09 22.10
CA ARG A 418 -40.61 13.34 23.36
C ARG A 418 -39.25 12.71 23.56
N SER A 419 -38.80 12.69 24.80
CA SER A 419 -37.51 12.09 25.13
C SER A 419 -37.54 11.40 26.48
N SER A 420 -36.74 10.36 26.58
CA SER A 420 -36.47 9.62 27.82
C SER A 420 -34.98 9.68 28.12
N SER A 421 -34.60 9.42 29.37
CA SER A 421 -33.20 9.31 29.76
C SER A 421 -33.00 8.25 30.82
N LEU A 422 -31.89 7.53 30.71
CA LEU A 422 -31.49 6.44 31.60
C LEU A 422 -30.05 6.67 32.07
N TYR A 423 -29.76 6.41 33.36
CA TYR A 423 -28.42 6.61 33.92
C TYR A 423 -27.95 5.36 34.65
N TYR A 424 -26.79 4.84 34.27
CA TYR A 424 -26.11 3.73 34.93
C TYR A 424 -24.81 4.21 35.58
N ASN A 425 -24.57 3.78 36.81
CA ASN A 425 -23.27 3.94 37.45
C ASN A 425 -22.37 2.81 36.95
N VAL A 426 -21.11 3.09 36.65
CA VAL A 426 -20.14 2.11 36.17
C VAL A 426 -18.79 2.37 36.83
N THR A 427 -17.96 1.33 36.88
CA THR A 427 -16.59 1.45 37.38
C THR A 427 -15.60 1.24 36.26
N PHE A 428 -14.68 2.18 36.10
CA PHE A 428 -13.61 2.13 35.11
C PHE A 428 -12.35 1.52 35.75
N GLU A 429 -11.85 0.41 35.21
CA GLU A 429 -10.68 -0.29 35.73
C GLU A 429 -9.77 -0.79 34.59
N TRP A 430 -8.47 -0.53 34.70
CA TRP A 430 -7.49 -0.93 33.70
C TRP A 430 -6.29 -1.68 34.31
N PRO A 431 -5.79 -2.76 33.66
CA PRO A 431 -4.71 -3.61 34.19
C PRO A 431 -3.33 -2.94 34.20
N PHE A 432 -3.16 -1.84 33.48
CA PHE A 432 -1.96 -1.01 33.51
C PHE A 432 -2.35 0.44 33.24
N VAL A 433 -1.59 1.38 33.79
CA VAL A 433 -1.82 2.82 33.56
C VAL A 433 -1.19 3.16 32.21
N PRO A 434 -1.95 3.40 31.13
CA PRO A 434 -1.36 3.99 29.92
C PRO A 434 -0.68 5.31 30.34
N LEU A 435 0.34 5.76 29.59
CA LEU A 435 0.91 7.09 29.85
C LEU A 435 -0.24 8.11 29.89
N LEU A 436 -0.55 8.61 31.09
CA LEU A 436 -1.81 9.32 31.37
C LEU A 436 -1.96 10.46 30.35
N GLY A 437 -3.00 10.41 29.52
CA GLY A 437 -3.29 11.41 28.49
C GLY A 437 -2.66 11.19 27.11
N MET A 438 -1.93 10.11 26.82
CA MET A 438 -1.47 9.85 25.46
C MET A 438 -2.63 9.40 24.55
N LYS A 439 -2.92 10.17 23.50
CA LYS A 439 -3.83 9.79 22.42
C LYS A 439 -3.01 9.33 21.22
N LEU A 440 -3.25 8.11 20.77
CA LEU A 440 -2.55 7.52 19.64
C LEU A 440 -3.55 7.26 18.52
N SER A 441 -3.22 7.65 17.29
CA SER A 441 -3.91 7.17 16.09
C SER A 441 -2.90 6.64 15.09
N VAL A 442 -3.36 5.76 14.20
CA VAL A 442 -2.48 5.16 13.18
C VAL A 442 -3.19 4.97 11.86
N VAL A 443 -2.47 5.26 10.78
CA VAL A 443 -2.83 4.84 9.42
C VAL A 443 -1.78 3.82 8.99
N ARG A 444 -2.20 2.56 8.81
CA ARG A 444 -1.38 1.49 8.27
C ARG A 444 -1.62 1.38 6.78
N THR A 445 -0.57 1.52 5.98
CA THR A 445 -0.60 1.23 4.54
C THR A 445 0.18 -0.05 4.26
N LEU A 446 -0.49 -1.05 3.69
CA LEU A 446 0.17 -2.24 3.14
C LEU A 446 0.70 -1.92 1.74
N ILE A 447 2.00 -2.13 1.53
CA ILE A 447 2.68 -1.85 0.26
C ILE A 447 3.28 -3.14 -0.27
N SER A 448 2.93 -3.50 -1.50
CA SER A 448 3.56 -4.61 -2.23
C SER A 448 4.77 -4.11 -3.01
N ASP A 449 5.93 -4.69 -2.74
CA ASP A 449 7.18 -4.39 -3.41
C ASP A 449 7.48 -5.40 -4.53
N THR A 450 8.52 -5.12 -5.33
CA THR A 450 8.97 -6.09 -6.34
C THR A 450 9.38 -7.43 -5.72
N HIS A 451 9.26 -8.52 -6.47
CA HIS A 451 9.59 -9.88 -6.03
C HIS A 451 8.78 -10.38 -4.82
N ARG A 452 7.56 -9.86 -4.63
CA ARG A 452 6.63 -10.26 -3.56
C ARG A 452 7.19 -10.03 -2.15
N LEU A 453 8.07 -9.04 -2.02
CA LEU A 453 8.38 -8.45 -0.73
C LEU A 453 7.19 -7.58 -0.31
N MET A 454 6.90 -7.50 0.97
CA MET A 454 5.82 -6.66 1.48
C MET A 454 6.33 -5.78 2.61
N ARG A 455 5.75 -4.59 2.73
CA ARG A 455 6.03 -3.72 3.87
C ARG A 455 4.77 -3.05 4.35
N THR A 456 4.69 -2.80 5.64
CA THR A 456 3.65 -1.95 6.22
C THR A 456 4.29 -0.63 6.63
N GLU A 457 3.68 0.48 6.22
CA GLU A 457 4.00 1.82 6.70
C GLU A 457 2.93 2.26 7.68
N ASP A 458 3.28 2.34 8.96
CA ASP A 458 2.40 2.76 10.03
C ASP A 458 2.69 4.23 10.36
N VAL A 459 1.82 5.14 9.94
CA VAL A 459 1.91 6.56 10.27
C VAL A 459 1.20 6.79 11.60
N PHE A 460 1.98 6.91 12.67
CA PHE A 460 1.47 7.17 14.01
C PHE A 460 1.36 8.67 14.27
N SER A 461 0.24 9.10 14.85
CA SER A 461 0.06 10.44 15.43
C SER A 461 -0.07 10.30 16.94
N VAL A 462 0.91 10.84 17.66
CA VAL A 462 1.01 10.77 19.12
C VAL A 462 0.69 12.14 19.68
N ARG A 463 -0.45 12.29 20.33
CA ARG A 463 -0.81 13.53 21.03
C ARG A 463 -0.71 13.33 22.54
N ASN A 464 -0.05 14.25 23.22
CA ASN A 464 0.09 14.20 24.67
C ASN A 464 -0.90 15.15 25.36
N ASN A 465 -1.94 14.59 25.99
CA ASN A 465 -2.90 15.30 26.84
C ASN A 465 -2.49 15.28 28.33
N GLY A 466 -1.37 14.65 28.66
CA GLY A 466 -0.81 14.55 30.01
C GLY A 466 0.22 15.63 30.31
N SER A 467 0.48 15.84 31.61
CA SER A 467 1.46 16.84 32.07
C SER A 467 2.92 16.40 31.93
N ALA A 468 3.19 15.10 31.77
CA ALA A 468 4.53 14.55 31.61
C ALA A 468 4.90 14.40 30.12
N PRO A 469 6.13 14.75 29.71
CA PRO A 469 6.56 14.59 28.32
C PRO A 469 6.72 13.12 27.93
N ILE A 470 6.38 12.79 26.67
CA ILE A 470 6.49 11.45 26.10
C ILE A 470 7.74 11.36 25.22
N TYR A 471 8.60 10.38 25.47
CA TYR A 471 9.89 10.24 24.76
C TYR A 471 9.93 9.05 23.79
N ALA A 472 9.03 8.09 23.95
CA ALA A 472 9.06 6.86 23.19
C ALA A 472 7.71 6.15 23.24
N ILE A 473 7.47 5.27 22.27
CA ILE A 473 6.39 4.29 22.30
C ILE A 473 6.93 2.88 22.00
N GLU A 474 6.15 1.89 22.37
CA GLU A 474 6.45 0.48 22.09
C GLU A 474 5.50 -0.11 21.05
N ILE A 475 6.06 -0.89 20.13
CA ILE A 475 5.33 -1.55 19.03
C ILE A 475 5.67 -3.04 19.07
N PHE A 476 4.66 -3.87 18.88
CA PHE A 476 4.73 -5.32 19.03
C PHE A 476 4.42 -6.06 17.71
N LEU A 477 5.03 -7.22 17.55
CA LEU A 477 4.76 -8.17 16.47
C LEU A 477 4.60 -9.58 17.08
N PRO A 478 3.44 -10.24 16.89
CA PRO A 478 3.23 -11.62 17.34
C PRO A 478 4.26 -12.59 16.78
N LEU A 479 4.71 -13.56 17.59
CA LEU A 479 5.69 -14.57 17.16
C LEU A 479 5.25 -15.37 15.92
N LYS A 480 3.92 -15.47 15.65
CA LYS A 480 3.36 -16.05 14.41
C LYS A 480 4.05 -15.50 13.15
N TRP A 481 4.37 -14.21 13.14
CA TRP A 481 4.96 -13.50 11.99
C TRP A 481 6.47 -13.28 12.11
N SER A 482 7.11 -13.81 13.17
CA SER A 482 8.54 -13.61 13.42
C SER A 482 9.44 -14.19 12.32
N SER A 483 9.02 -15.27 11.67
CA SER A 483 9.74 -15.89 10.55
C SER A 483 9.66 -15.08 9.25
N ASN A 484 8.65 -14.21 9.12
CA ASN A 484 8.42 -13.35 7.97
C ASN A 484 9.13 -11.99 8.11
N PHE A 485 9.50 -11.63 9.33
CA PHE A 485 10.14 -10.37 9.68
C PHE A 485 11.53 -10.24 9.07
N ILE A 486 11.84 -9.07 8.49
CA ILE A 486 13.15 -8.76 7.90
C ILE A 486 13.85 -7.66 8.70
N SER A 487 13.23 -6.49 8.79
CA SER A 487 13.77 -5.33 9.52
C SER A 487 12.67 -4.28 9.74
N VAL A 488 13.00 -3.29 10.57
CA VAL A 488 12.16 -2.12 10.86
C VAL A 488 12.95 -0.83 10.67
N LYS A 489 12.26 0.22 10.28
CA LYS A 489 12.79 1.58 10.18
C LYS A 489 11.75 2.56 10.72
N ALA A 490 12.18 3.65 11.34
CA ALA A 490 11.29 4.70 11.80
C ALA A 490 11.85 6.06 11.41
N VAL A 491 11.00 6.93 10.88
CA VAL A 491 11.35 8.32 10.52
C VAL A 491 10.27 9.27 10.98
N ASP A 492 10.64 10.46 11.41
CA ASP A 492 9.67 11.51 11.75
C ASP A 492 9.16 12.27 10.52
N SER A 493 8.30 13.25 10.75
CA SER A 493 7.75 14.11 9.68
C SER A 493 8.80 14.90 8.91
N ASP A 494 9.96 15.16 9.51
CA ASP A 494 11.10 15.85 8.88
C ASP A 494 12.08 14.88 8.21
N SER A 495 11.69 13.60 8.09
CA SER A 495 12.50 12.50 7.55
C SER A 495 13.78 12.21 8.34
N GLN A 496 13.84 12.60 9.61
CA GLN A 496 14.93 12.23 10.52
C GLN A 496 14.73 10.81 11.04
N GLU A 497 15.80 10.02 11.07
CA GLU A 497 15.74 8.62 11.50
C GLU A 497 15.63 8.51 13.03
N LEU A 498 14.62 7.79 13.49
CA LEU A 498 14.36 7.57 14.90
C LEU A 498 15.14 6.36 15.43
N THR A 499 15.49 6.41 16.71
CA THR A 499 16.22 5.31 17.35
C THR A 499 15.25 4.19 17.71
N ILE A 500 15.49 2.99 17.17
CA ILE A 500 14.72 1.78 17.50
C ILE A 500 15.58 0.84 18.33
N ALA A 501 15.12 0.50 19.53
CA ALA A 501 15.75 -0.51 20.38
C ALA A 501 14.90 -1.78 20.38
N ARG A 502 15.50 -2.92 19.98
CA ARG A 502 14.88 -4.24 20.18
C ARG A 502 14.95 -4.62 21.65
N LEU A 503 13.80 -4.87 22.27
CA LEU A 503 13.69 -5.27 23.67
C LEU A 503 13.50 -6.80 23.81
N ASN A 504 13.58 -7.35 25.02
CA ASN A 504 13.42 -8.80 25.28
C ASN A 504 11.99 -9.30 25.09
N ASP A 505 11.78 -10.32 24.25
CA ASP A 505 10.46 -10.88 23.96
C ASP A 505 9.57 -11.02 25.20
N SER A 506 8.36 -10.48 25.12
CA SER A 506 7.35 -10.55 26.17
C SER A 506 6.03 -11.03 25.56
N ASN A 507 5.23 -11.78 26.33
CA ASN A 507 3.92 -12.27 25.91
C ASN A 507 3.89 -12.97 24.53
N ASN A 508 4.95 -13.73 24.18
CA ASN A 508 5.11 -14.36 22.86
C ASN A 508 5.06 -13.36 21.69
N MET A 509 5.65 -12.18 21.87
CA MET A 509 5.76 -11.14 20.84
C MET A 509 7.18 -10.58 20.77
N TYR A 510 7.61 -10.28 19.55
CA TYR A 510 8.70 -9.33 19.32
C TYR A 510 8.21 -7.94 19.69
N HIS A 511 9.08 -7.13 20.27
CA HIS A 511 8.71 -5.74 20.56
C HIS A 511 9.92 -4.82 20.53
N TRP A 512 9.65 -3.61 20.07
CA TRP A 512 10.63 -2.55 19.89
C TRP A 512 10.17 -1.31 20.63
N ARG A 513 11.15 -0.56 21.14
CA ARG A 513 10.94 0.80 21.62
C ARG A 513 11.44 1.78 20.56
N VAL A 514 10.55 2.66 20.12
CA VAL A 514 10.85 3.76 19.19
C VAL A 514 11.01 5.03 20.00
N SER A 515 12.21 5.57 20.06
CA SER A 515 12.51 6.82 20.77
C SER A 515 12.38 8.01 19.82
N PHE A 516 11.63 9.02 20.24
CA PHE A 516 11.43 10.26 19.50
C PHE A 516 12.69 11.12 19.51
N TYR A 517 12.85 11.91 18.45
CA TYR A 517 13.95 12.86 18.34
C TYR A 517 13.80 13.99 19.39
N GLU A 518 12.57 14.47 19.55
CA GLU A 518 12.18 15.43 20.59
C GLU A 518 11.01 14.88 21.42
N PRO A 519 10.94 15.19 22.73
CA PRO A 519 9.81 14.79 23.56
C PRO A 519 8.52 15.50 23.17
N VAL A 520 7.40 14.79 23.26
CA VAL A 520 6.05 15.36 23.04
C VAL A 520 5.58 16.01 24.34
N GLY A 521 5.50 17.34 24.38
CA GLY A 521 4.98 18.12 25.51
C GLY A 521 3.45 18.16 25.60
N PHE A 522 2.91 18.80 26.64
CA PHE A 522 1.47 18.91 26.85
C PHE A 522 0.77 19.65 25.69
N GLN A 523 -0.31 19.06 25.18
CA GLN A 523 -1.07 19.47 23.99
C GLN A 523 -0.28 19.45 22.67
N GLU A 524 0.94 18.93 22.66
CA GLU A 524 1.72 18.75 21.43
C GLU A 524 1.35 17.44 20.75
N THR A 525 1.57 17.39 19.43
CA THR A 525 1.36 16.21 18.61
C THR A 525 2.65 15.93 17.84
N TYR A 526 3.05 14.66 17.80
CA TYR A 526 4.22 14.19 17.09
C TYR A 526 3.84 13.07 16.14
N THR A 527 4.23 13.22 14.87
CA THR A 527 3.90 12.27 13.82
C THR A 527 5.16 11.60 13.32
N PHE A 528 5.13 10.28 13.19
CA PHE A 528 6.24 9.52 12.63
C PHE A 528 5.74 8.29 11.88
N THR A 529 6.55 7.81 10.94
CA THR A 529 6.26 6.62 10.14
C THR A 529 7.14 5.47 10.62
N PHE A 530 6.52 4.36 10.99
CA PHE A 530 7.18 3.09 11.32
C PHE A 530 6.99 2.11 10.17
N THR A 531 8.07 1.79 9.46
CA THR A 531 8.06 0.83 8.36
C THR A 531 8.54 -0.54 8.82
N THR A 532 7.72 -1.57 8.62
CA THR A 532 8.11 -2.97 8.84
C THR A 532 8.27 -3.66 7.50
N TYR A 533 9.43 -4.27 7.25
CA TYR A 533 9.69 -5.07 6.06
C TYR A 533 9.48 -6.56 6.36
N LEU A 534 8.69 -7.23 5.50
CA LEU A 534 8.30 -8.63 5.65
C LEU A 534 8.44 -9.37 4.31
N HIS A 535 8.59 -10.70 4.37
CA HIS A 535 8.51 -11.56 3.21
C HIS A 535 7.45 -12.64 3.37
N SER A 536 6.93 -13.14 2.23
CA SER A 536 6.12 -14.36 2.19
C SER A 536 4.88 -14.29 3.10
N LEU A 537 4.22 -13.12 3.13
CA LEU A 537 2.90 -12.96 3.79
C LEU A 537 1.76 -13.45 2.89
N ASP A 538 2.08 -13.68 1.63
CA ASP A 538 1.24 -14.15 0.57
C ASP A 538 1.66 -15.54 0.10
N THR A 539 0.68 -16.36 -0.27
CA THR A 539 0.91 -17.70 -0.80
C THR A 539 0.13 -17.90 -2.10
N LEU A 540 0.72 -18.58 -3.08
CA LEU A 540 0.06 -18.87 -4.35
C LEU A 540 -0.94 -20.00 -4.14
N VAL A 541 -2.24 -19.71 -4.27
CA VAL A 541 -3.32 -20.68 -4.03
C VAL A 541 -3.90 -21.23 -5.33
N ASN A 542 -3.93 -20.42 -6.40
CA ASN A 542 -4.29 -20.88 -7.74
C ASN A 542 -3.22 -20.47 -8.75
N PHE A 543 -2.46 -21.46 -9.23
CA PHE A 543 -1.38 -21.23 -10.19
C PHE A 543 -1.91 -20.67 -11.51
N ASP A 544 -2.95 -21.28 -12.10
CA ASP A 544 -3.45 -20.94 -13.43
C ASP A 544 -4.10 -19.55 -13.47
N GLU A 545 -4.86 -19.22 -12.42
CA GLU A 545 -5.54 -17.93 -12.29
C GLU A 545 -4.66 -16.85 -11.66
N ARG A 546 -3.45 -17.19 -11.18
CA ARG A 546 -2.50 -16.26 -10.51
C ARG A 546 -3.05 -15.62 -9.25
N ILE A 547 -3.85 -16.38 -8.51
CA ILE A 547 -4.47 -15.91 -7.28
C ILE A 547 -3.56 -16.26 -6.11
N TYR A 548 -3.31 -15.25 -5.29
CA TYR A 548 -2.57 -15.36 -4.04
C TYR A 548 -3.46 -15.01 -2.87
N GLU A 549 -3.28 -15.73 -1.77
CA GLU A 549 -3.91 -15.46 -0.49
C GLU A 549 -2.91 -14.72 0.40
N PHE A 550 -3.29 -13.53 0.87
CA PHE A 550 -2.54 -12.72 1.83
C PHE A 550 -3.10 -12.92 3.23
N SER A 551 -2.21 -12.97 4.23
CA SER A 551 -2.58 -12.96 5.64
C SER A 551 -1.58 -12.13 6.44
N TYR A 552 -2.06 -11.11 7.18
CA TYR A 552 -1.25 -10.33 8.11
C TYR A 552 -2.10 -9.51 9.09
N LEU A 553 -1.46 -8.66 9.89
CA LEU A 553 -2.12 -7.75 10.82
C LEU A 553 -2.71 -6.53 10.10
N GLY A 554 -4.02 -6.32 10.23
CA GLY A 554 -4.70 -5.13 9.71
C GLY A 554 -4.41 -3.86 10.53
N VAL A 555 -4.04 -3.99 11.80
CA VAL A 555 -3.62 -2.87 12.67
C VAL A 555 -2.33 -3.21 13.42
N PRO A 556 -1.49 -2.23 13.75
CA PRO A 556 -0.31 -2.47 14.59
C PRO A 556 -0.71 -2.86 16.01
N VAL A 557 0.06 -3.77 16.60
CA VAL A 557 -0.13 -4.18 18.00
C VAL A 557 0.68 -3.23 18.88
N VAL A 558 -0.02 -2.46 19.70
CA VAL A 558 0.57 -1.47 20.61
C VAL A 558 -0.05 -1.60 22.01
N PRO A 559 0.67 -1.28 23.09
CA PRO A 559 0.16 -1.39 24.45
C PRO A 559 -0.67 -0.16 24.87
N TYR A 560 -1.26 0.55 23.91
CA TYR A 560 -2.02 1.78 24.11
C TYR A 560 -3.33 1.70 23.33
N VAL A 561 -4.34 2.45 23.77
CA VAL A 561 -5.58 2.57 23.01
C VAL A 561 -5.31 3.37 21.73
N LEU A 562 -5.77 2.86 20.59
CA LEU A 562 -5.77 3.63 19.35
C LEU A 562 -7.12 4.33 19.21
N THR A 563 -7.12 5.66 19.28
CA THR A 563 -8.32 6.47 19.10
C THR A 563 -8.96 6.20 17.73
N THR A 564 -8.13 6.12 16.69
CA THR A 564 -8.50 5.66 15.35
C THR A 564 -7.39 4.80 14.76
N ALA A 565 -7.75 3.71 14.09
CA ALA A 565 -6.86 2.90 13.29
C ALA A 565 -7.45 2.71 11.88
N GLU A 566 -6.67 3.03 10.87
CA GLU A 566 -7.05 2.91 9.47
C GLU A 566 -6.13 1.91 8.78
N PHE A 567 -6.70 1.04 7.95
CA PHE A 567 -5.97 0.11 7.10
C PHE A 567 -6.23 0.44 5.64
N ASN A 568 -5.15 0.79 4.94
CA ASN A 568 -5.13 1.13 3.53
C ASN A 568 -4.19 0.20 2.77
N MET A 569 -4.37 0.12 1.46
CA MET A 569 -3.47 -0.62 0.59
C MET A 569 -2.93 0.25 -0.54
N ASP A 570 -1.61 0.21 -0.73
CA ASP A 570 -0.92 0.74 -1.89
C ASP A 570 -0.21 -0.41 -2.60
N LEU A 571 -1.03 -1.23 -3.27
CA LEU A 571 -0.55 -2.37 -4.05
C LEU A 571 -0.01 -1.90 -5.40
N ALA A 572 0.91 -2.68 -5.96
CA ALA A 572 1.42 -2.43 -7.29
C ALA A 572 0.27 -2.47 -8.31
N SER A 573 0.35 -1.67 -9.38
CA SER A 573 -0.67 -1.64 -10.45
C SER A 573 -0.97 -3.00 -11.13
N SER A 574 -0.11 -4.00 -10.89
CA SER A 574 -0.26 -5.37 -11.36
C SER A 574 -1.12 -6.26 -10.47
N ASP A 575 -1.51 -5.76 -9.30
CA ASP A 575 -2.15 -6.50 -8.23
C ASP A 575 -3.61 -6.04 -8.11
N GLU A 576 -4.54 -6.98 -8.10
CA GLU A 576 -5.98 -6.70 -8.09
C GLU A 576 -6.69 -7.56 -7.04
N VAL A 577 -7.18 -6.89 -5.99
CA VAL A 577 -7.88 -7.53 -4.88
C VAL A 577 -9.23 -8.08 -5.34
N GLN A 578 -9.55 -9.29 -4.90
CA GLN A 578 -10.79 -9.96 -5.25
C GLN A 578 -11.86 -9.72 -4.16
N GLY A 579 -13.10 -9.48 -4.57
CA GLY A 579 -14.23 -9.32 -3.65
C GLY A 579 -14.32 -7.95 -3.00
N ILE A 580 -14.68 -7.94 -1.70
CA ILE A 580 -14.88 -6.71 -0.92
C ILE A 580 -13.53 -6.13 -0.53
N SER A 581 -13.38 -4.80 -0.62
CA SER A 581 -12.15 -4.14 -0.17
C SER A 581 -11.86 -4.49 1.30
N PRO A 582 -10.64 -4.96 1.63
CA PRO A 582 -10.22 -5.22 3.00
C PRO A 582 -9.85 -3.92 3.75
N GLU A 583 -9.92 -2.75 3.11
CA GLU A 583 -9.69 -1.45 3.73
C GLU A 583 -10.78 -1.12 4.75
N PHE A 584 -10.39 -0.53 5.88
CA PHE A 584 -11.33 -0.16 6.93
C PHE A 584 -10.78 0.98 7.78
N THR A 585 -11.70 1.65 8.48
CA THR A 585 -11.39 2.51 9.61
C THR A 585 -12.13 1.99 10.83
N ILE A 586 -11.41 1.81 11.93
CA ILE A 586 -11.99 1.44 13.23
C ILE A 586 -11.59 2.49 14.28
N ARG A 587 -12.45 2.69 15.28
CA ARG A 587 -12.23 3.64 16.37
C ARG A 587 -12.01 2.88 17.67
N ALA A 588 -11.44 3.56 18.67
CA ALA A 588 -11.30 3.04 20.03
C ALA A 588 -10.75 1.60 20.06
N VAL A 589 -9.58 1.33 19.47
CA VAL A 589 -9.02 -0.02 19.43
C VAL A 589 -8.33 -0.33 20.75
N GLU A 590 -8.72 -1.45 21.36
CA GLU A 590 -8.15 -1.92 22.61
C GLU A 590 -6.62 -2.10 22.54
N PRO A 591 -5.92 -1.91 23.68
CA PRO A 591 -4.49 -2.19 23.74
C PRO A 591 -4.21 -3.66 23.43
N MET A 592 -3.07 -3.92 22.78
CA MET A 592 -2.61 -5.25 22.40
C MET A 592 -3.58 -6.02 21.49
N ARG A 593 -4.53 -5.33 20.83
CA ARG A 593 -5.48 -5.96 19.91
C ARG A 593 -4.76 -6.57 18.70
N ILE A 594 -4.94 -7.88 18.52
CA ILE A 594 -4.48 -8.60 17.33
C ILE A 594 -5.68 -8.72 16.38
N ARG A 595 -5.69 -7.94 15.29
CA ARG A 595 -6.69 -8.07 14.22
C ARG A 595 -5.98 -8.54 12.96
N GLU A 596 -6.25 -9.78 12.57
CA GLU A 596 -5.76 -10.34 11.32
C GLU A 596 -6.71 -9.97 10.17
N ILE A 597 -6.13 -9.82 8.99
CA ILE A 597 -6.84 -9.63 7.73
C ILE A 597 -6.36 -10.69 6.75
N ASP A 598 -7.31 -11.22 6.00
CA ASP A 598 -7.08 -12.23 4.98
C ASP A 598 -7.86 -11.82 3.73
N PHE A 599 -7.20 -11.83 2.57
CA PHE A 599 -7.86 -11.56 1.30
C PHE A 599 -7.11 -12.22 0.14
N GLU A 600 -7.84 -12.47 -0.94
CA GLU A 600 -7.28 -12.98 -2.18
C GLU A 600 -7.03 -11.84 -3.17
N PHE A 601 -5.96 -11.96 -3.94
CA PHE A 601 -5.66 -11.00 -4.99
C PHE A 601 -4.96 -11.66 -6.17
N TYR A 602 -5.28 -11.18 -7.36
CA TYR A 602 -4.59 -11.51 -8.59
C TYR A 602 -3.27 -10.74 -8.64
N SER A 603 -2.17 -11.36 -9.08
CA SER A 603 -0.90 -10.65 -9.29
C SER A 603 -0.04 -11.26 -10.38
N ILE A 604 0.63 -10.40 -11.14
CA ILE A 604 1.65 -10.79 -12.13
C ILE A 604 3.08 -10.49 -11.68
N ILE A 605 3.32 -10.13 -10.42
CA ILE A 605 4.68 -9.93 -9.89
C ILE A 605 5.39 -11.29 -9.79
N PRO A 606 6.61 -11.44 -10.34
CA PRO A 606 7.39 -12.67 -10.20
C PRO A 606 7.72 -12.99 -8.73
N LEU A 607 7.62 -14.26 -8.35
CA LEU A 607 8.03 -14.75 -7.03
C LEU A 607 9.37 -15.46 -7.15
N ILE A 608 10.46 -14.70 -7.01
CA ILE A 608 11.83 -15.22 -7.10
C ILE A 608 12.44 -15.33 -5.72
N ARG A 609 13.01 -16.50 -5.42
CA ARG A 609 13.84 -16.74 -4.23
C ARG A 609 15.25 -17.11 -4.63
N GLY A 610 16.21 -16.77 -3.79
CA GLY A 610 17.62 -17.03 -4.03
C GLY A 610 18.32 -17.76 -2.90
N ASP A 611 19.38 -18.48 -3.25
CA ASP A 611 20.42 -18.94 -2.33
C ASP A 611 21.76 -18.35 -2.79
N ARG A 612 22.55 -17.85 -1.83
CA ARG A 612 23.79 -17.12 -2.12
C ARG A 612 24.96 -17.68 -1.33
N THR A 613 26.09 -17.86 -2.00
CA THR A 613 27.37 -18.13 -1.36
C THR A 613 28.38 -17.10 -1.81
N THR A 614 28.98 -16.38 -0.87
CA THR A 614 29.98 -15.34 -1.14
C THR A 614 31.31 -15.75 -0.55
N HIS A 615 32.33 -15.94 -1.38
CA HIS A 615 33.71 -16.15 -0.95
C HIS A 615 34.48 -14.85 -1.07
N ILE A 616 35.10 -14.42 0.02
CA ILE A 616 35.79 -13.14 0.13
C ILE A 616 37.24 -13.45 0.49
N SER A 617 38.17 -13.27 -0.45
CA SER A 617 39.60 -13.38 -0.14
C SER A 617 40.18 -12.00 0.08
N ILE A 618 40.75 -11.78 1.26
CA ILE A 618 41.42 -10.52 1.60
C ILE A 618 42.88 -10.61 1.16
N ASP A 619 43.30 -9.68 0.31
CA ASP A 619 44.70 -9.57 -0.09
C ASP A 619 45.47 -8.63 0.85
N ALA A 620 46.74 -8.95 1.09
CA ALA A 620 47.63 -8.15 1.91
C ALA A 620 47.99 -6.79 1.27
N TRP A 621 47.59 -6.57 0.01
CA TRP A 621 47.83 -5.34 -0.76
C TRP A 621 46.60 -4.41 -0.82
N GLY A 622 45.58 -4.63 0.00
CA GLY A 622 44.47 -3.69 0.21
C GLY A 622 43.24 -3.88 -0.68
N TRP A 623 42.99 -5.12 -1.12
CA TRP A 623 41.82 -5.48 -1.92
C TRP A 623 41.08 -6.67 -1.30
N MET A 624 39.75 -6.64 -1.40
CA MET A 624 38.86 -7.76 -1.12
C MET A 624 38.34 -8.30 -2.43
N HIS A 625 38.61 -9.56 -2.74
CA HIS A 625 38.08 -10.21 -3.94
C HIS A 625 36.87 -11.04 -3.57
N TYR A 626 35.75 -10.76 -4.23
CA TYR A 626 34.47 -11.43 -4.05
C TYR A 626 34.27 -12.41 -5.20
N HIS A 627 33.92 -13.64 -4.86
CA HIS A 627 33.40 -14.65 -5.76
C HIS A 627 32.03 -15.09 -5.24
N GLU A 628 30.98 -14.70 -5.94
CA GLU A 628 29.60 -14.97 -5.55
C GLU A 628 28.97 -16.02 -6.43
N ILE A 629 28.33 -16.99 -5.79
CA ILE A 629 27.49 -18.01 -6.42
C ILE A 629 26.06 -17.70 -6.03
N ILE A 630 25.22 -17.37 -7.01
CA ILE A 630 23.82 -17.04 -6.78
C ILE A 630 22.97 -18.03 -7.55
N THR A 631 22.09 -18.72 -6.84
CA THR A 631 21.09 -19.62 -7.42
C THR A 631 19.72 -19.00 -7.21
N LEU A 632 18.99 -18.77 -8.30
CA LEU A 632 17.63 -18.26 -8.29
C LEU A 632 16.65 -19.41 -8.58
N GLU A 633 15.45 -19.29 -8.03
CA GLU A 633 14.34 -20.21 -8.22
C GLU A 633 13.06 -19.38 -8.40
N ASN A 634 12.33 -19.62 -9.49
CA ASN A 634 11.03 -19.00 -9.71
C ASN A 634 9.93 -19.90 -9.18
N LEU A 635 9.29 -19.48 -8.10
CA LEU A 635 8.21 -20.21 -7.42
C LEU A 635 6.81 -19.69 -7.81
N GLY A 636 6.74 -18.62 -8.61
CA GLY A 636 5.47 -18.01 -9.02
C GLY A 636 5.08 -18.38 -10.45
N ASN A 637 3.92 -17.91 -10.90
CA ASN A 637 3.46 -18.10 -12.29
C ASN A 637 4.09 -17.07 -13.27
N SER A 638 4.53 -15.92 -12.79
CA SER A 638 5.14 -14.90 -13.66
C SER A 638 6.61 -15.15 -13.92
N LYS A 639 7.04 -14.94 -15.17
CA LYS A 639 8.45 -15.02 -15.57
C LYS A 639 9.25 -13.81 -15.08
N GLU A 640 10.52 -14.04 -14.73
CA GLU A 640 11.47 -12.95 -14.47
C GLU A 640 12.36 -12.72 -15.69
N THR A 641 12.57 -11.46 -16.07
CA THR A 641 13.37 -11.12 -17.27
C THR A 641 14.64 -10.39 -16.92
N THR A 642 14.61 -9.51 -15.91
CA THR A 642 15.75 -8.70 -15.51
C THR A 642 15.63 -8.27 -14.06
N PHE A 643 16.71 -8.31 -13.30
CA PHE A 643 16.73 -7.74 -11.96
C PHE A 643 18.03 -6.98 -11.70
N LYS A 644 18.06 -6.23 -10.61
CA LYS A 644 19.19 -5.37 -10.25
C LYS A 644 20.03 -5.98 -9.14
N PHE A 645 21.34 -5.99 -9.34
CA PHE A 645 22.35 -6.30 -8.32
C PHE A 645 23.10 -5.01 -7.99
N GLN A 646 23.03 -4.57 -6.73
CA GLN A 646 23.74 -3.38 -6.26
C GLN A 646 25.10 -3.78 -5.71
N VAL A 647 26.15 -3.26 -6.34
CA VAL A 647 27.53 -3.53 -5.99
C VAL A 647 28.01 -2.49 -4.97
N PRO A 648 28.86 -2.88 -4.00
CA PRO A 648 29.49 -1.94 -3.08
C PRO A 648 30.24 -0.80 -3.76
N VAL A 649 30.45 0.28 -3.01
CA VAL A 649 31.29 1.41 -3.41
C VAL A 649 32.73 0.93 -3.60
N TYR A 650 33.51 1.57 -4.48
CA TYR A 650 34.91 1.21 -4.75
C TYR A 650 35.11 -0.20 -5.32
N ALA A 651 34.10 -0.73 -6.01
CA ALA A 651 34.15 -2.03 -6.66
C ALA A 651 34.63 -1.95 -8.12
N ASP A 652 35.58 -2.80 -8.51
CA ASP A 652 36.17 -2.88 -9.84
C ASP A 652 36.24 -4.34 -10.33
N ASN A 653 36.64 -4.53 -11.60
CA ASN A 653 36.88 -5.82 -12.24
C ASN A 653 35.67 -6.76 -12.16
N ILE A 654 34.48 -6.20 -12.39
CA ILE A 654 33.21 -6.90 -12.29
C ILE A 654 33.05 -7.84 -13.49
N LYS A 655 32.83 -9.12 -13.23
CA LYS A 655 32.61 -10.16 -14.24
C LYS A 655 31.41 -11.00 -13.85
N ILE A 656 30.50 -11.19 -14.81
CA ILE A 656 29.27 -11.97 -14.60
C ILE A 656 29.25 -13.13 -15.61
N TYR A 657 29.07 -14.35 -15.14
CA TYR A 657 29.13 -15.54 -16.00
C TYR A 657 28.32 -16.68 -15.41
N ASP A 658 28.07 -17.71 -16.20
CA ASP A 658 27.54 -18.99 -15.76
C ASP A 658 28.51 -20.12 -16.11
N GLU A 659 28.09 -21.38 -15.94
CA GLU A 659 28.93 -22.54 -16.28
C GLU A 659 29.30 -22.62 -17.77
N VAL A 660 28.53 -21.97 -18.64
CA VAL A 660 28.72 -22.00 -20.10
C VAL A 660 29.60 -20.83 -20.58
N GLY A 661 29.66 -19.75 -19.80
CA GLY A 661 30.58 -18.65 -20.00
C GLY A 661 29.98 -17.28 -19.69
N ILE A 662 30.57 -16.24 -20.28
CA ILE A 662 30.24 -14.84 -19.97
C ILE A 662 28.79 -14.51 -20.36
N LEU A 663 28.09 -13.80 -19.47
CA LEU A 663 26.75 -13.25 -19.71
C LEU A 663 26.89 -11.86 -20.34
N ARG A 664 26.91 -11.80 -21.67
CA ARG A 664 27.29 -10.60 -22.44
C ARG A 664 26.38 -9.40 -22.20
N ALA A 665 25.08 -9.60 -22.08
CA ALA A 665 24.10 -8.52 -21.86
C ALA A 665 24.04 -8.07 -20.40
N SER A 666 24.40 -8.96 -19.47
CA SER A 666 24.58 -8.62 -18.06
C SER A 666 25.96 -8.03 -17.74
N GLN A 667 26.91 -8.00 -18.69
CA GLN A 667 28.22 -7.39 -18.44
C GLN A 667 28.08 -5.89 -18.21
N TRP A 668 28.80 -5.40 -17.20
CA TRP A 668 28.93 -3.97 -16.98
C TRP A 668 29.81 -3.33 -18.06
N SER A 669 29.27 -2.37 -18.80
CA SER A 669 30.03 -1.57 -19.77
C SER A 669 30.45 -0.24 -19.15
N PHE A 670 31.74 0.08 -19.21
CA PHE A 670 32.37 1.30 -18.69
C PHE A 670 31.93 2.63 -19.33
N HIS A 671 30.79 2.69 -20.05
CA HIS A 671 30.35 3.89 -20.75
C HIS A 671 29.30 4.67 -19.96
N ASP A 672 29.70 5.90 -19.63
CA ASP A 672 28.95 7.02 -19.08
C ASP A 672 28.51 6.88 -17.61
N SER A 673 29.13 7.68 -16.74
CA SER A 673 28.77 7.95 -15.32
C SER A 673 29.30 7.05 -14.19
N TYR A 674 30.39 6.30 -14.38
CA TYR A 674 31.01 5.58 -13.26
C TYR A 674 31.81 6.51 -12.32
N ALA A 675 31.23 6.79 -11.15
CA ALA A 675 31.93 7.37 -10.01
C ALA A 675 32.43 6.22 -9.12
N PHE A 676 33.76 6.01 -9.08
CA PHE A 676 34.40 4.95 -8.27
C PHE A 676 34.00 5.00 -6.78
N ASN A 677 33.55 6.17 -6.31
CA ASN A 677 33.11 6.47 -4.96
C ASN A 677 31.58 6.37 -4.74
N GLU A 678 30.81 5.80 -5.66
CA GLU A 678 29.36 5.58 -5.49
C GLU A 678 28.96 4.11 -5.68
N SER A 679 27.87 3.69 -5.02
CA SER A 679 27.33 2.34 -5.20
C SER A 679 26.67 2.23 -6.58
N THR A 680 26.95 1.16 -7.31
CA THR A 680 26.49 1.01 -8.70
C THR A 680 25.50 -0.14 -8.83
N SER A 681 24.38 0.09 -9.53
CA SER A 681 23.37 -0.94 -9.79
C SER A 681 23.57 -1.58 -11.16
N ILE A 682 23.90 -2.87 -11.17
CA ILE A 682 24.06 -3.68 -12.39
C ILE A 682 22.74 -4.38 -12.72
N THR A 683 22.35 -4.37 -13.99
CA THR A 683 21.17 -5.11 -14.44
C THR A 683 21.58 -6.50 -14.94
N ILE A 684 21.06 -7.54 -14.31
CA ILE A 684 21.19 -8.92 -14.74
C ILE A 684 20.09 -9.21 -15.76
N ASN A 685 20.45 -9.48 -17.01
CA ASN A 685 19.55 -9.66 -18.15
C ASN A 685 19.33 -11.14 -18.48
N LEU A 686 18.32 -11.76 -17.87
CA LEU A 686 18.01 -13.19 -18.09
C LEU A 686 17.50 -13.45 -19.50
N ASN A 687 16.71 -12.51 -20.06
CA ASN A 687 16.12 -12.64 -21.39
C ASN A 687 17.14 -12.50 -22.53
N ALA A 688 18.11 -11.59 -22.42
CA ALA A 688 19.09 -11.33 -23.47
C ALA A 688 20.27 -12.31 -23.43
N ASP A 689 20.56 -12.92 -22.28
CA ASP A 689 21.73 -13.80 -22.13
C ASP A 689 21.45 -15.28 -22.39
N ARG A 690 20.48 -15.89 -21.68
CA ARG A 690 20.27 -17.36 -21.74
C ARG A 690 18.85 -17.76 -22.09
N PHE A 691 17.84 -17.05 -21.59
CA PHE A 691 16.45 -17.53 -21.63
C PHE A 691 15.60 -16.96 -22.79
N GLY A 692 16.14 -16.03 -23.59
CA GLY A 692 15.39 -15.40 -24.67
C GLY A 692 14.16 -14.63 -24.18
N VAL A 693 13.17 -14.42 -25.04
CA VAL A 693 11.92 -13.70 -24.73
C VAL A 693 11.13 -14.35 -23.56
N ASN A 694 11.41 -15.61 -23.26
CA ASN A 694 10.72 -16.38 -22.23
C ASN A 694 11.21 -16.06 -20.81
N GLY A 695 12.40 -15.49 -20.63
CA GLY A 695 12.95 -15.21 -19.30
C GLY A 695 13.04 -16.47 -18.42
N LEU A 696 13.25 -16.28 -17.11
CA LEU A 696 13.19 -17.35 -16.12
C LEU A 696 11.72 -17.70 -15.86
N LEU A 697 11.25 -18.77 -16.51
CA LEU A 697 9.90 -19.30 -16.40
C LEU A 697 9.60 -19.86 -15.00
N PRO A 698 8.32 -20.09 -14.66
CA PRO A 698 7.94 -20.83 -13.45
C PRO A 698 8.65 -22.18 -13.34
N ASP A 699 8.98 -22.57 -12.11
CA ASP A 699 9.69 -23.81 -11.75
C ASP A 699 11.14 -23.90 -12.26
N TYR A 700 11.66 -22.87 -12.92
CA TYR A 700 13.04 -22.87 -13.38
C TYR A 700 13.96 -22.42 -12.25
N SER A 701 15.13 -23.06 -12.18
CA SER A 701 16.24 -22.63 -11.35
C SER A 701 17.44 -22.27 -12.20
N TYR A 702 18.17 -21.22 -11.80
CA TYR A 702 19.31 -20.72 -12.53
C TYR A 702 20.44 -20.29 -11.59
N THR A 703 21.63 -20.86 -11.81
CA THR A 703 22.84 -20.52 -11.06
C THR A 703 23.80 -19.73 -11.95
N PHE A 704 24.30 -18.62 -11.41
CA PHE A 704 25.31 -17.80 -12.06
C PHE A 704 26.31 -17.25 -11.03
N TYR A 705 27.37 -16.67 -11.56
CA TYR A 705 28.54 -16.24 -10.81
C TYR A 705 28.80 -14.75 -11.02
N ILE A 706 29.20 -14.06 -9.94
CA ILE A 706 29.67 -12.67 -9.98
C ILE A 706 31.02 -12.58 -9.30
N ASP A 707 32.04 -12.16 -10.03
CA ASP A 707 33.36 -11.82 -9.49
C ASP A 707 33.54 -10.30 -9.50
N TYR A 708 34.02 -9.74 -8.40
CA TYR A 708 34.40 -8.32 -8.32
C TYR A 708 35.45 -8.09 -7.22
N ALA A 709 36.14 -6.96 -7.26
CA ALA A 709 37.13 -6.58 -6.25
C ALA A 709 36.78 -5.23 -5.62
N VAL A 710 36.87 -5.11 -4.30
CA VAL A 710 36.58 -3.88 -3.54
C VAL A 710 37.83 -3.41 -2.81
N GLN A 711 38.11 -2.12 -2.82
CA GLN A 711 39.24 -1.55 -2.09
C GLN A 711 39.00 -1.54 -0.58
N THR A 712 39.95 -2.04 0.23
CA THR A 712 39.76 -2.16 1.70
C THR A 712 39.80 -0.82 2.43
N MET A 713 40.59 0.14 1.95
CA MET A 713 40.93 1.36 2.69
C MET A 713 39.72 2.21 3.12
N THR A 714 38.61 2.18 2.36
CA THR A 714 37.40 2.94 2.69
C THR A 714 36.58 2.29 3.81
N TYR A 715 36.80 0.99 4.04
CA TYR A 715 36.05 0.20 5.00
C TYR A 715 36.90 -0.20 6.21
N GLU A 716 38.09 0.38 6.35
CA GLU A 716 39.05 0.06 7.40
C GLU A 716 39.21 1.24 8.36
N GLU A 717 38.99 1.01 9.66
CA GLU A 717 39.18 1.96 10.74
C GLU A 717 40.21 1.45 11.75
N SER A 718 41.06 2.35 12.27
CA SER A 718 42.03 2.01 13.31
C SER A 718 41.36 1.94 14.67
N VAL A 719 41.47 0.78 15.34
CA VAL A 719 40.94 0.54 16.68
C VAL A 719 42.08 0.20 17.65
N PRO A 720 41.92 0.32 18.99
CA PRO A 720 43.03 0.14 19.93
C PRO A 720 43.77 -1.21 19.84
N ILE A 721 43.08 -2.24 19.34
CA ILE A 721 43.56 -3.63 19.28
C ILE A 721 43.94 -4.09 17.86
N GLY A 722 43.93 -3.21 16.85
CA GLY A 722 44.23 -3.56 15.47
C GLY A 722 43.52 -2.63 14.48
N ASN A 723 43.22 -3.11 13.28
CA ASN A 723 42.38 -2.38 12.34
C ASN A 723 41.06 -3.13 12.19
N GLN A 724 39.93 -2.46 12.40
CA GLN A 724 38.61 -3.00 12.09
C GLN A 724 38.34 -2.82 10.60
N LEU A 725 37.98 -3.90 9.93
CA LEU A 725 37.54 -3.93 8.54
C LEU A 725 36.07 -4.35 8.52
N ASP A 726 35.21 -3.44 8.09
CA ASP A 726 33.81 -3.74 7.82
C ASP A 726 33.70 -4.31 6.40
N ILE A 727 33.05 -5.46 6.25
CA ILE A 727 33.04 -6.17 4.96
C ILE A 727 31.78 -5.77 4.19
N PRO A 728 31.89 -4.98 3.11
CA PRO A 728 30.72 -4.54 2.36
C PRO A 728 30.11 -5.66 1.51
N MET A 729 28.79 -5.82 1.60
CA MET A 729 28.05 -6.82 0.83
C MET A 729 27.29 -6.19 -0.34
N GLY A 730 27.32 -6.85 -1.50
CA GLY A 730 26.36 -6.54 -2.57
C GLY A 730 24.93 -6.94 -2.18
N THR A 731 23.92 -6.37 -2.82
CA THR A 731 22.50 -6.70 -2.56
C THR A 731 21.76 -7.06 -3.84
N LEU A 732 20.83 -8.03 -3.75
CA LEU A 732 20.01 -8.53 -4.86
C LEU A 732 18.66 -7.80 -4.96
N GLY A 733 18.63 -6.51 -4.64
CA GLY A 733 17.39 -5.74 -4.55
C GLY A 733 16.42 -6.34 -3.54
N ASN A 734 15.18 -6.58 -3.96
CA ASN A 734 14.10 -7.10 -3.11
C ASN A 734 13.99 -8.64 -3.14
N ILE A 735 14.87 -9.34 -3.88
CA ILE A 735 14.87 -10.81 -3.91
C ILE A 735 15.20 -11.36 -2.53
N LEU A 736 14.36 -12.25 -2.02
CA LEU A 736 14.59 -12.95 -0.76
C LEU A 736 15.71 -13.99 -0.92
N VAL A 737 16.82 -13.78 -0.23
CA VAL A 737 17.88 -14.78 -0.10
C VAL A 737 17.58 -15.66 1.12
N ARG A 738 17.15 -16.90 0.88
CA ARG A 738 16.76 -17.85 1.95
C ARG A 738 17.96 -18.19 2.83
N LYS A 739 19.10 -18.47 2.20
CA LYS A 739 20.36 -18.78 2.88
C LYS A 739 21.51 -18.04 2.21
N HIS A 740 22.27 -17.29 3.01
CA HIS A 740 23.50 -16.64 2.58
C HIS A 740 24.68 -17.19 3.40
N VAL A 741 25.59 -17.88 2.72
CA VAL A 741 26.85 -18.35 3.30
C VAL A 741 27.96 -17.39 2.90
N VAL A 742 28.62 -16.77 3.87
CA VAL A 742 29.73 -15.84 3.63
C VAL A 742 31.02 -16.43 4.19
N ASP A 743 31.97 -16.69 3.31
CA ASP A 743 33.29 -17.23 3.64
C ASP A 743 34.34 -16.14 3.52
N VAL A 744 34.82 -15.63 4.65
CA VAL A 744 35.91 -14.67 4.70
C VAL A 744 37.23 -15.43 4.84
N VAL A 745 37.98 -15.52 3.75
CA VAL A 745 39.25 -16.23 3.63
C VAL A 745 40.41 -15.28 3.95
N LEU A 746 41.16 -15.63 4.99
CA LEU A 746 42.24 -14.82 5.50
C LEU A 746 43.61 -15.46 5.19
N PRO A 747 44.54 -14.71 4.59
CA PRO A 747 45.86 -15.21 4.22
C PRO A 747 46.77 -15.41 5.44
N ILE A 748 47.82 -16.22 5.26
CA ILE A 748 48.89 -16.37 6.26
C ILE A 748 49.49 -15.01 6.62
N GLY A 749 49.50 -14.71 7.92
CA GLY A 749 50.13 -13.49 8.44
C GLY A 749 49.15 -12.40 8.83
N ILE A 750 47.86 -12.60 8.59
CA ILE A 750 46.81 -11.87 9.30
C ILE A 750 46.46 -12.69 10.55
N SER A 751 46.22 -12.02 11.67
CA SER A 751 45.65 -12.62 12.87
C SER A 751 44.41 -11.82 13.29
N ILE A 752 43.36 -12.52 13.71
CA ILE A 752 42.11 -11.89 14.16
C ILE A 752 42.24 -11.57 15.65
N ALA A 753 42.02 -10.31 16.01
CA ALA A 753 41.88 -9.86 17.40
C ALA A 753 40.42 -9.83 17.86
N GLY A 754 39.46 -9.66 16.93
CA GLY A 754 38.02 -9.68 17.17
C GLY A 754 37.26 -9.88 15.86
N ALA A 755 36.03 -10.38 15.91
CA ALA A 755 35.19 -10.56 14.74
C ALA A 755 33.72 -10.51 15.15
N ALA A 756 32.84 -10.21 14.19
CA ALA A 756 31.40 -10.33 14.37
C ALA A 756 31.02 -11.73 14.87
N ASP A 757 30.05 -11.81 15.77
CA ASP A 757 29.59 -13.07 16.38
C ASP A 757 28.98 -14.04 15.36
N GLY A 758 28.87 -15.32 15.73
CA GLY A 758 28.17 -16.33 14.93
C GLY A 758 28.96 -16.95 13.78
N TYR A 759 30.29 -16.73 13.73
CA TYR A 759 31.15 -17.39 12.73
C TYR A 759 31.55 -18.80 13.13
N ARG A 760 31.76 -19.65 12.13
CA ARG A 760 32.45 -20.92 12.25
C ARG A 760 33.86 -20.80 11.65
N LEU A 761 34.88 -21.07 12.45
CA LEU A 761 36.27 -21.11 11.99
C LEU A 761 36.56 -22.42 11.27
N LEU A 762 37.08 -22.33 10.05
CA LEU A 762 37.55 -23.45 9.23
C LEU A 762 39.05 -23.27 8.97
N TYR A 763 39.83 -24.34 9.14
CA TYR A 763 41.27 -24.32 8.89
C TYR A 763 41.58 -24.96 7.55
N GLY A 764 42.23 -24.20 6.65
CA GLY A 764 42.88 -24.74 5.48
C GLY A 764 44.36 -25.00 5.73
N VAL A 765 45.08 -25.42 4.70
CA VAL A 765 46.52 -25.74 4.80
C VAL A 765 47.37 -24.47 4.97
N PHE A 766 46.92 -23.37 4.34
CA PHE A 766 47.65 -22.10 4.24
C PHE A 766 46.74 -20.88 4.43
N ASP A 767 45.54 -21.08 4.97
CA ASP A 767 44.56 -20.03 5.23
C ASP A 767 43.63 -20.49 6.36
N TYR A 768 42.86 -19.54 6.86
CA TYR A 768 41.75 -19.83 7.74
C TYR A 768 40.54 -19.03 7.26
N THR A 769 39.36 -19.64 7.33
CA THR A 769 38.11 -19.09 6.81
C THR A 769 37.13 -18.87 7.94
N LEU A 770 36.58 -17.67 8.03
CA LEU A 770 35.43 -17.38 8.88
C LEU A 770 34.17 -17.58 8.05
N ARG A 771 33.41 -18.62 8.36
CA ARG A 771 32.12 -18.90 7.71
C ARG A 771 30.98 -18.33 8.52
N TYR A 772 30.27 -17.36 7.96
CA TYR A 772 29.01 -16.84 8.47
C TYR A 772 27.85 -17.48 7.71
N THR A 773 26.74 -17.72 8.38
CA THR A 773 25.51 -18.18 7.72
C THR A 773 24.34 -17.37 8.25
N THR A 774 23.74 -16.58 7.36
CA THR A 774 22.54 -15.80 7.63
C THR A 774 21.38 -16.37 6.83
N TYR A 775 20.17 -16.12 7.31
CA TYR A 775 18.93 -16.59 6.70
C TYR A 775 17.99 -15.42 6.46
N ASN A 776 17.13 -15.54 5.44
CA ASN A 776 16.09 -14.57 5.09
C ASN A 776 16.62 -13.13 4.98
N THR A 777 17.64 -12.94 4.13
CA THR A 777 18.25 -11.63 3.90
C THR A 777 17.77 -10.99 2.60
N THR A 778 17.65 -9.67 2.61
CA THR A 778 17.33 -8.80 1.46
C THR A 778 18.24 -7.56 1.51
N ARG A 779 17.98 -6.56 0.66
CA ARG A 779 18.64 -5.25 0.78
C ARG A 779 18.34 -4.51 2.10
N TYR A 780 17.27 -4.86 2.82
CA TYR A 780 16.84 -4.18 4.03
C TYR A 780 17.44 -4.75 5.33
N ASN A 781 18.10 -5.90 5.24
CA ASN A 781 18.84 -6.55 6.34
C ASN A 781 20.08 -7.30 5.81
N PRO A 782 21.01 -6.60 5.12
CA PRO A 782 22.22 -7.25 4.61
C PRO A 782 23.06 -7.82 5.76
N ALA A 783 23.83 -8.87 5.48
CA ALA A 783 24.73 -9.47 6.47
C ALA A 783 25.77 -8.43 6.93
N SER A 784 25.73 -8.06 8.21
CA SER A 784 26.71 -7.16 8.83
C SER A 784 27.87 -7.96 9.39
N ILE A 785 29.03 -7.89 8.74
CA ILE A 785 30.22 -8.65 9.09
C ILE A 785 31.39 -7.66 9.21
N TRP A 786 32.05 -7.70 10.36
CA TRP A 786 33.26 -6.93 10.62
C TRP A 786 34.32 -7.84 11.25
N ILE A 787 35.58 -7.54 10.98
CA ILE A 787 36.74 -8.24 11.56
C ILE A 787 37.77 -7.24 12.04
N VAL A 788 38.43 -7.52 13.16
CA VAL A 788 39.57 -6.75 13.65
C VAL A 788 40.83 -7.54 13.35
N GLN A 789 41.63 -7.02 12.43
CA GLN A 789 42.86 -7.65 11.94
C GLN A 789 44.11 -7.03 12.56
N GLN A 790 45.08 -7.89 12.83
CA GLN A 790 46.46 -7.53 13.13
C GLN A 790 47.36 -8.12 12.05
N THR A 791 48.21 -7.29 11.46
CA THR A 791 49.13 -7.71 10.39
C THR A 791 50.48 -8.10 11.00
N GLY A 792 50.91 -9.33 10.73
CA GLY A 792 52.20 -9.87 11.14
C GLY A 792 53.27 -9.77 10.05
N PHE A 793 54.54 -9.91 10.44
CA PHE A 793 55.69 -9.90 9.51
C PHE A 793 55.63 -11.01 8.45
N SER A 794 54.80 -12.03 8.64
CA SER A 794 54.62 -13.17 7.72
C SER A 794 54.06 -12.77 6.34
N ILE A 795 53.47 -11.57 6.20
CA ILE A 795 53.05 -11.04 4.89
C ILE A 795 54.25 -10.90 3.93
N LEU A 796 55.46 -10.67 4.46
CA LEU A 796 56.70 -10.62 3.68
C LEU A 796 57.19 -12.00 3.22
N ALA A 797 56.59 -13.10 3.69
CA ALA A 797 57.04 -14.45 3.37
C ALA A 797 56.94 -14.76 1.88
N ARG A 798 55.92 -14.26 1.16
CA ARG A 798 55.77 -14.49 -0.29
C ARG A 798 56.93 -13.87 -1.10
N PRO A 799 57.26 -12.56 -0.98
CA PRO A 799 58.47 -12.00 -1.58
C PRO A 799 59.75 -12.71 -1.16
N ILE A 800 59.89 -13.07 0.13
CA ILE A 800 61.08 -13.78 0.64
C ILE A 800 61.21 -15.17 0.02
N LEU A 801 60.11 -15.92 -0.14
CA LEU A 801 60.12 -17.23 -0.79
C LEU A 801 60.53 -17.13 -2.27
N PHE A 802 60.01 -16.15 -3.01
CA PHE A 802 60.43 -15.94 -4.40
C PHE A 802 61.91 -15.57 -4.49
N THR A 803 62.39 -14.68 -3.63
CA THR A 803 63.82 -14.33 -3.60
C THR A 803 64.71 -15.51 -3.21
N LEU A 804 64.28 -16.38 -2.29
CA LEU A 804 64.98 -17.60 -1.94
C LEU A 804 64.96 -18.61 -3.09
N LEU A 805 63.83 -18.78 -3.79
CA LEU A 805 63.71 -19.65 -4.96
C LEU A 805 64.65 -19.19 -6.08
N PHE A 806 64.61 -17.91 -6.44
CA PHE A 806 65.54 -17.34 -7.44
C PHE A 806 66.99 -17.42 -6.97
N GLY A 807 67.25 -17.19 -5.69
CA GLY A 807 68.58 -17.35 -5.08
C GLY A 807 69.09 -18.79 -5.17
N LEU A 808 68.22 -19.78 -4.94
CA LEU A 808 68.54 -21.20 -5.04
C LEU A 808 68.81 -21.61 -6.49
N ILE A 809 67.98 -21.16 -7.43
CA ILE A 809 68.21 -21.38 -8.87
C ILE A 809 69.57 -20.79 -9.27
N ALA A 810 69.90 -19.57 -8.84
CA ALA A 810 71.18 -18.93 -9.09
C ALA A 810 72.35 -19.69 -8.44
N ALA A 811 72.18 -20.18 -7.20
CA ALA A 811 73.20 -20.95 -6.49
C ALA A 811 73.46 -22.31 -7.14
N ILE A 812 72.41 -23.00 -7.61
CA ILE A 812 72.53 -24.24 -8.40
C ILE A 812 73.28 -23.95 -9.69
N TYR A 813 72.90 -22.89 -10.42
CA TYR A 813 73.58 -22.49 -11.65
C TYR A 813 75.08 -22.23 -11.43
N VAL A 814 75.43 -21.47 -10.38
CA VAL A 814 76.84 -21.21 -10.02
C VAL A 814 77.56 -22.49 -9.62
N SER A 815 76.92 -23.39 -8.88
CA SER A 815 77.51 -24.66 -8.44
C SER A 815 77.77 -25.62 -9.60
N VAL A 816 76.82 -25.73 -10.54
CA VAL A 816 76.98 -26.50 -11.79
C VAL A 816 78.12 -25.93 -12.63
N ARG A 817 78.16 -24.60 -12.80
CA ARG A 817 79.24 -23.92 -13.54
C ARG A 817 80.60 -24.13 -12.87
N ARG A 818 80.65 -24.09 -11.54
CA ARG A 818 81.88 -24.35 -10.76
C ARG A 818 82.33 -25.80 -10.85
N TYR A 819 81.42 -26.77 -10.86
CA TYR A 819 81.75 -28.20 -11.05
C TYR A 819 82.31 -28.49 -12.44
N GLN A 820 81.73 -27.89 -13.49
CA GLN A 820 82.24 -28.01 -14.86
C GLN A 820 83.67 -27.44 -15.00
N ILE A 821 83.93 -26.27 -14.40
CA ILE A 821 85.27 -25.67 -14.38
C ILE A 821 86.23 -26.49 -13.52
N ALA A 822 85.80 -27.01 -12.36
CA ALA A 822 86.64 -27.85 -11.50
C ALA A 822 87.03 -29.17 -12.18
N ASN A 823 86.13 -29.83 -12.91
CA ASN A 823 86.49 -31.02 -13.70
C ASN A 823 87.41 -30.70 -14.90
N LEU A 824 87.43 -29.45 -15.38
CA LEU A 824 88.42 -28.97 -16.35
C LEU A 824 89.79 -28.64 -15.71
N THR A 825 89.85 -28.48 -14.37
CA THR A 825 91.08 -28.04 -13.66
C THR A 825 91.63 -29.05 -12.65
N SER A 826 90.94 -30.18 -12.39
CA SER A 826 91.30 -31.18 -11.36
C SER A 826 91.75 -32.52 -11.94
N GLY A 827 92.36 -32.50 -13.13
CA GLY A 827 93.11 -33.63 -13.66
C GLY A 827 94.60 -33.31 -13.64
N ASP A 828 95.28 -33.59 -12.53
CA ASP A 828 96.75 -33.51 -12.45
C ASP A 828 97.37 -34.72 -13.17
N LEU A 829 97.91 -34.43 -14.35
CA LEU A 829 99.15 -34.94 -14.95
C LEU A 829 99.37 -36.46 -15.05
N SER A 830 99.03 -37.02 -16.21
CA SER A 830 99.80 -38.13 -16.79
C SER A 830 100.54 -37.64 -18.03
N GLU A 831 101.87 -37.71 -17.99
CA GLU A 831 102.78 -37.58 -19.14
C GLU A 831 102.37 -38.54 -20.27
N ALA A 832 101.59 -38.06 -21.23
CA ALA A 832 101.50 -38.58 -22.60
C ALA A 832 100.49 -37.75 -23.40
N GLU A 833 100.81 -36.49 -23.73
CA GLU A 833 100.34 -35.85 -24.97
C GLU A 833 101.11 -34.53 -25.25
N GLU A 834 102.44 -34.55 -25.08
CA GLU A 834 103.33 -33.80 -25.97
C GLU A 834 103.35 -34.50 -27.34
N ALA A 835 102.25 -34.43 -28.09
CA ALA A 835 102.22 -34.96 -29.45
C ALA A 835 101.07 -34.40 -30.29
N THR A 836 100.90 -33.08 -30.38
CA THR A 836 100.45 -32.37 -31.60
C THR A 836 100.46 -30.85 -31.40
N ALA A 837 101.64 -30.26 -31.17
CA ALA A 837 101.82 -28.82 -31.33
C ALA A 837 102.60 -28.58 -32.63
N GLY A 838 101.89 -28.64 -33.76
CA GLY A 838 102.42 -28.40 -35.09
C GLY A 838 101.60 -27.36 -35.85
N TYR A 839 102.00 -26.09 -35.70
CA TYR A 839 101.88 -24.97 -36.67
C TYR A 839 100.45 -24.57 -37.12
N THR A 840 99.99 -23.30 -37.13
CA THR A 840 100.62 -21.97 -37.22
C THR A 840 99.65 -20.92 -36.64
N GLY A 841 99.89 -20.37 -35.45
CA GLY A 841 99.05 -19.29 -34.91
C GLY A 841 99.86 -18.33 -34.01
N PRO A 842 99.50 -17.04 -33.97
CA PRO A 842 100.07 -16.09 -33.02
C PRO A 842 99.79 -16.52 -31.57
N PRO A 843 100.65 -16.19 -30.59
CA PRO A 843 100.38 -16.46 -29.19
C PRO A 843 99.03 -15.88 -28.75
N ALA A 844 98.27 -16.61 -27.91
CA ALA A 844 96.97 -16.15 -27.41
C ALA A 844 97.05 -14.77 -26.71
N SER A 845 98.17 -14.47 -26.04
CA SER A 845 98.43 -13.15 -25.46
C SER A 845 98.49 -12.04 -26.51
N LEU A 846 99.05 -12.30 -27.69
CA LEU A 846 99.13 -11.34 -28.78
C LEU A 846 97.75 -11.05 -29.41
N LEU A 847 96.92 -12.09 -29.57
CA LEU A 847 95.54 -11.96 -30.06
C LEU A 847 94.69 -11.14 -29.09
N ARG A 848 94.79 -11.45 -27.80
CA ARG A 848 94.10 -10.73 -26.73
C ARG A 848 94.53 -9.27 -26.65
N ASP A 849 95.83 -9.00 -26.61
CA ASP A 849 96.35 -7.64 -26.47
C ASP A 849 95.96 -6.78 -27.67
N PHE A 850 95.98 -7.34 -28.89
CA PHE A 850 95.51 -6.67 -30.09
C PHE A 850 94.00 -6.40 -30.07
N ALA A 851 93.17 -7.41 -29.76
CA ALA A 851 91.72 -7.27 -29.72
C ALA A 851 91.27 -6.27 -28.64
N ASN A 852 91.89 -6.30 -27.46
CA ASN A 852 91.59 -5.39 -26.36
C ASN A 852 92.03 -3.96 -26.65
N LEU A 853 93.22 -3.75 -27.23
CA LEU A 853 93.66 -2.40 -27.61
C LEU A 853 92.82 -1.82 -28.76
N PHE A 854 92.44 -2.65 -29.73
CA PHE A 854 91.57 -2.22 -30.84
C PHE A 854 90.14 -1.91 -30.36
N SER A 855 89.55 -2.76 -29.52
CA SER A 855 88.25 -2.51 -28.88
C SER A 855 88.28 -1.26 -27.98
N ARG A 856 89.36 -1.06 -27.22
CA ARG A 856 89.53 0.17 -26.44
C ARG A 856 89.64 1.41 -27.32
N LYS A 857 90.32 1.32 -28.48
CA LYS A 857 90.39 2.42 -29.46
C LYS A 857 89.00 2.78 -30.01
N THR A 858 88.19 1.79 -30.38
CA THR A 858 86.83 2.05 -30.90
C THR A 858 85.92 2.63 -29.82
N ALA A 859 85.99 2.12 -28.59
CA ALA A 859 85.25 2.64 -27.44
C ALA A 859 85.62 4.10 -27.11
N LEU A 860 86.92 4.42 -27.00
CA LEU A 860 87.39 5.78 -26.71
C LEU A 860 87.00 6.78 -27.81
N ASN A 861 87.00 6.36 -29.09
CA ASN A 861 86.52 7.19 -30.19
C ASN A 861 85.01 7.46 -30.11
N MET A 862 84.21 6.47 -29.68
CA MET A 862 82.78 6.64 -29.45
C MET A 862 82.51 7.56 -28.26
N ASP A 863 83.28 7.43 -27.19
CA ASP A 863 83.16 8.28 -26.01
C ASP A 863 83.57 9.73 -26.29
N LEU A 864 84.60 9.94 -27.11
CA LEU A 864 84.95 11.27 -27.62
C LEU A 864 83.78 11.91 -28.39
N GLU A 865 83.11 11.13 -29.25
CA GLU A 865 81.95 11.60 -30.02
C GLU A 865 80.74 11.89 -29.12
N LYS A 866 80.47 11.05 -28.13
CA LYS A 866 79.45 11.31 -27.10
C LYS A 866 79.76 12.55 -26.29
N LEU A 867 81.03 12.77 -25.92
CA LEU A 867 81.49 13.94 -25.17
C LEU A 867 81.33 15.22 -26.00
N GLU A 868 81.70 15.20 -27.28
CA GLU A 868 81.46 16.31 -28.22
C GLU A 868 79.96 16.61 -28.37
N SER A 869 79.12 15.58 -28.51
CA SER A 869 77.66 15.76 -28.62
C SER A 869 77.04 16.32 -27.33
N SER A 870 77.55 15.92 -26.17
CA SER A 870 77.07 16.36 -24.86
C SER A 870 77.51 17.79 -24.56
N ARG A 871 78.68 18.19 -25.05
CA ARG A 871 79.12 19.60 -25.04
C ARG A 871 78.25 20.48 -25.93
N ARG A 872 77.91 20.02 -27.15
CA ARG A 872 76.99 20.74 -28.06
C ARG A 872 75.58 20.91 -27.47
N ARG A 873 75.12 19.93 -26.68
CA ARG A 873 73.82 19.96 -25.98
C ARG A 873 73.85 20.67 -24.62
N GLY A 874 74.97 21.29 -24.25
CA GLY A 874 75.10 22.04 -22.99
C GLY A 874 75.20 21.20 -21.71
N LYS A 875 75.23 19.86 -21.81
CA LYS A 875 75.24 18.94 -20.66
C LYS A 875 76.59 18.82 -19.95
N VAL A 876 77.68 19.31 -20.56
CA VAL A 876 79.04 19.23 -20.01
C VAL A 876 79.67 20.62 -20.03
N THR A 877 80.27 21.03 -18.91
CA THR A 877 80.93 22.33 -18.76
C THR A 877 82.18 22.43 -19.64
N LYS A 878 82.62 23.64 -19.99
CA LYS A 878 83.81 23.83 -20.86
C LYS A 878 85.08 23.23 -20.23
N LYS A 879 85.24 23.40 -18.92
CA LYS A 879 86.39 22.92 -18.15
C LYS A 879 86.43 21.39 -18.12
N GLU A 880 85.29 20.76 -17.85
CA GLU A 880 85.16 19.31 -17.83
C GLU A 880 85.34 18.68 -19.21
N TYR A 881 84.78 19.30 -20.26
CA TYR A 881 84.99 18.87 -21.63
C TYR A 881 86.47 18.87 -22.02
N LEU A 882 87.20 19.96 -21.75
CA LEU A 882 88.62 20.05 -22.08
C LEU A 882 89.47 19.03 -21.32
N LEU A 883 89.13 18.74 -20.06
CA LEU A 883 89.86 17.79 -19.23
C LEU A 883 89.66 16.35 -19.73
N ARG A 884 88.40 15.95 -19.97
CA ARG A 884 88.07 14.62 -20.51
C ARG A 884 88.52 14.44 -21.96
N GLU A 885 88.41 15.47 -22.80
CA GLU A 885 88.92 15.44 -24.17
C GLU A 885 90.44 15.25 -24.19
N LYS A 886 91.17 15.94 -23.31
CA LYS A 886 92.62 15.79 -23.17
C LYS A 886 93.00 14.38 -22.73
N ASP A 887 92.29 13.82 -21.75
CA ASP A 887 92.52 12.46 -21.26
C ASP A 887 92.25 11.40 -22.34
N ILE A 888 91.08 11.45 -22.99
CA ILE A 888 90.72 10.52 -24.08
C ILE A 888 91.71 10.64 -25.25
N LYS A 889 92.12 11.85 -25.64
CA LYS A 889 93.16 12.05 -26.68
C LYS A 889 94.56 11.62 -26.23
N SER A 890 94.84 11.56 -24.93
CA SER A 890 96.10 10.99 -24.43
C SER A 890 96.07 9.48 -24.60
N GLN A 891 95.02 8.82 -24.12
CA GLN A 891 94.87 7.37 -24.23
C GLN A 891 94.81 6.91 -25.69
N LEU A 892 94.15 7.65 -26.59
CA LEU A 892 94.16 7.35 -28.02
C LEU A 892 95.56 7.46 -28.63
N ARG A 893 96.39 8.43 -28.21
CA ARG A 893 97.78 8.56 -28.70
C ARG A 893 98.65 7.40 -28.23
N ASP A 894 98.46 6.94 -27.00
CA ASP A 894 99.18 5.78 -26.47
C ASP A 894 98.82 4.53 -27.29
N ILE A 895 97.52 4.30 -27.53
CA ILE A 895 97.04 3.17 -28.35
C ILE A 895 97.53 3.27 -29.80
N ASP A 896 97.45 4.45 -30.43
CA ASP A 896 97.91 4.65 -31.81
C ASP A 896 99.44 4.44 -31.96
N SER A 897 100.21 4.51 -30.87
CA SER A 897 101.65 4.22 -30.86
C SER A 897 101.99 2.72 -30.71
N GLU A 898 101.11 1.96 -30.05
CA GLU A 898 101.30 0.53 -29.77
C GLU A 898 100.64 -0.38 -30.81
N LEU A 899 99.46 0.01 -31.30
CA LEU A 899 98.64 -0.78 -32.21
C LEU A 899 99.36 -1.14 -33.53
N PRO A 900 100.17 -0.26 -34.16
CA PRO A 900 100.91 -0.61 -35.37
C PRO A 900 101.94 -1.73 -35.13
N LYS A 901 102.60 -1.74 -33.97
CA LYS A 901 103.61 -2.75 -33.62
C LYS A 901 102.98 -4.12 -33.41
N LEU A 902 101.81 -4.16 -32.76
CA LEU A 902 101.06 -5.39 -32.56
C LEU A 902 100.45 -5.90 -33.86
N ARG A 903 99.99 -4.99 -34.71
CA ARG A 903 99.50 -5.29 -36.04
C ARG A 903 100.55 -5.92 -36.94
N GLU A 904 101.75 -5.34 -37.02
CA GLU A 904 102.84 -5.88 -37.85
C GLU A 904 103.24 -7.28 -37.36
N LYS A 905 103.31 -7.46 -36.03
CA LYS A 905 103.51 -8.78 -35.43
C LYS A 905 102.37 -9.74 -35.74
N LEU A 906 101.11 -9.32 -35.74
CA LEU A 906 99.97 -10.17 -36.04
C LEU A 906 99.93 -10.58 -37.54
N MET A 907 100.32 -9.66 -38.44
CA MET A 907 100.39 -9.90 -39.89
C MET A 907 101.51 -10.86 -40.32
N SER A 908 102.51 -11.12 -39.47
CA SER A 908 103.60 -12.06 -39.77
C SER A 908 103.21 -13.53 -39.58
N TYR A 909 102.13 -13.81 -38.84
CA TYR A 909 101.69 -15.18 -38.51
C TYR A 909 100.78 -15.83 -39.56
N GLY A 910 100.47 -15.16 -40.68
CA GLY A 910 99.81 -15.81 -41.84
C GLY A 910 98.83 -14.93 -42.61
N GLY A 911 98.39 -15.42 -43.77
CA GLY A 911 97.46 -14.72 -44.67
C GLY A 911 96.11 -14.40 -44.04
N ARG A 912 95.60 -15.29 -43.17
CA ARG A 912 94.32 -15.13 -42.46
C ARG A 912 94.31 -13.91 -41.53
N TYR A 913 95.36 -13.72 -40.73
CA TYR A 913 95.48 -12.56 -39.85
C TYR A 913 95.73 -11.26 -40.61
N ARG A 914 96.43 -11.33 -41.75
CA ARG A 914 96.58 -10.19 -42.66
C ARG A 914 95.24 -9.76 -43.24
N GLU A 915 94.39 -10.71 -43.63
CA GLU A 915 93.04 -10.45 -44.10
C GLU A 915 92.17 -9.85 -42.99
N MET A 916 92.17 -10.42 -41.79
CA MET A 916 91.42 -9.89 -40.64
C MET A 916 91.82 -8.45 -40.29
N VAL A 917 93.11 -8.16 -40.21
CA VAL A 917 93.57 -6.79 -39.93
C VAL A 917 93.25 -5.85 -41.09
N SER A 918 93.38 -6.30 -42.34
CA SER A 918 93.01 -5.50 -43.51
C SER A 918 91.50 -5.20 -43.52
N THR A 919 90.65 -6.15 -43.14
CA THR A 919 89.21 -5.90 -42.98
C THR A 919 88.92 -4.91 -41.86
N LEU A 920 89.61 -4.99 -40.71
CA LEU A 920 89.44 -4.03 -39.62
C LEU A 920 89.79 -2.60 -40.06
N GLU A 921 90.89 -2.42 -40.80
CA GLU A 921 91.24 -1.11 -41.36
C GLU A 921 90.25 -0.61 -42.39
N LEU A 922 89.86 -1.48 -43.32
CA LEU A 922 88.92 -1.11 -44.37
C LEU A 922 87.60 -0.65 -43.76
N GLU A 923 87.12 -1.33 -42.72
CA GLU A 923 85.91 -0.93 -42.00
C GLU A 923 86.12 0.32 -41.14
N GLU A 924 87.29 0.53 -40.53
CA GLU A 924 87.63 1.78 -39.82
C GLU A 924 87.65 2.98 -40.80
N GLU A 925 88.26 2.80 -41.97
CA GLU A 925 88.31 3.80 -43.04
C GLU A 925 86.90 4.12 -43.56
N LYS A 926 86.04 3.10 -43.76
CA LYS A 926 84.62 3.30 -44.12
C LYS A 926 83.87 4.10 -43.06
N ILE A 927 84.11 3.84 -41.77
CA ILE A 927 83.50 4.60 -40.67
C ILE A 927 83.97 6.06 -40.71
N GLN A 928 85.27 6.31 -40.85
CA GLN A 928 85.80 7.68 -40.93
C GLN A 928 85.31 8.43 -42.17
N GLY A 929 85.25 7.75 -43.33
CA GLY A 929 84.70 8.26 -44.58
C GLY A 929 83.21 8.62 -44.47
N ALA A 930 82.40 7.72 -43.90
CA ALA A 930 80.99 7.97 -43.66
C ALA A 930 80.76 9.11 -42.65
N LYS A 931 81.57 9.21 -41.60
CA LYS A 931 81.54 10.32 -40.63
C LYS A 931 81.90 11.65 -41.28
N ALA A 932 82.92 11.69 -42.14
CA ALA A 932 83.29 12.89 -42.89
C ALA A 932 82.19 13.30 -43.88
N GLY A 933 81.59 12.34 -44.58
CA GLY A 933 80.43 12.53 -45.47
C GLY A 933 79.22 13.09 -44.72
N LEU A 934 78.92 12.56 -43.53
CA LEU A 934 77.85 13.05 -42.66
C LEU A 934 78.09 14.49 -42.19
N ARG A 935 79.32 14.85 -41.81
CA ARG A 935 79.69 16.23 -41.45
C ARG A 935 79.49 17.19 -42.63
N GLN A 936 79.92 16.81 -43.84
CA GLN A 936 79.69 17.62 -45.03
C GLN A 936 78.20 17.74 -45.38
N LEU A 937 77.43 16.66 -45.23
CA LEU A 937 75.98 16.64 -45.47
C LEU A 937 75.24 17.59 -44.51
N LEU A 938 75.63 17.61 -43.23
CA LEU A 938 75.11 18.55 -42.22
C LEU A 938 75.43 20.00 -42.59
N ILE A 939 76.64 20.29 -43.09
CA ILE A 939 77.02 21.64 -43.56
C ILE A 939 76.20 22.03 -44.80
N ARG A 940 75.99 21.11 -45.76
CA ARG A 940 75.17 21.36 -46.95
C ARG A 940 73.70 21.62 -46.60
N ARG A 941 73.14 20.91 -45.61
CA ARG A 941 71.78 21.14 -45.09
C ARG A 941 71.68 22.50 -44.38
N LYS A 942 72.68 22.86 -43.56
CA LYS A 942 72.75 24.17 -42.91
C LYS A 942 72.82 25.33 -43.92
N LYS A 943 73.47 25.11 -45.07
CA LYS A 943 73.50 26.04 -46.21
C LYS A 943 72.29 25.92 -47.16
N GLN A 944 71.26 25.16 -46.79
CA GLN A 944 70.04 24.87 -47.57
C GLN A 944 70.29 24.30 -48.99
N LYS A 945 71.46 23.74 -49.27
CA LYS A 945 71.85 23.22 -50.59
C LYS A 945 71.37 21.79 -50.88
N VAL A 946 70.53 21.20 -50.01
CA VAL A 946 69.99 19.83 -50.13
C VAL A 946 68.55 19.78 -49.61
N SER A 947 67.64 19.15 -50.37
CA SER A 947 66.24 18.98 -49.98
C SER A 947 66.09 18.13 -48.73
N ARG A 948 64.98 18.29 -47.98
CA ARG A 948 64.76 17.55 -46.72
C ARG A 948 64.76 16.03 -46.93
N VAL A 949 64.11 15.57 -48.00
CA VAL A 949 64.01 14.14 -48.34
C VAL A 949 65.38 13.58 -48.75
N ALA A 950 66.13 14.30 -49.59
CA ALA A 950 67.48 13.87 -49.99
C ALA A 950 68.47 13.88 -48.83
N PHE A 951 68.33 14.82 -47.88
CA PHE A 951 69.13 14.89 -46.66
C PHE A 951 68.85 13.69 -45.76
N GLU A 952 67.59 13.38 -45.46
CA GLU A 952 67.23 12.25 -44.58
C GLU A 952 67.66 10.91 -45.19
N LYS A 953 67.46 10.71 -46.50
CA LYS A 953 67.93 9.50 -47.19
C LYS A 953 69.45 9.34 -47.11
N SER A 954 70.21 10.38 -47.49
CA SER A 954 71.67 10.34 -47.43
C SER A 954 72.20 10.19 -45.99
N ARG A 955 71.51 10.80 -45.01
CA ARG A 955 71.85 10.67 -43.58
C ARG A 955 71.67 9.23 -43.11
N GLN A 956 70.55 8.60 -43.48
CA GLN A 956 70.30 7.20 -43.18
C GLN A 956 71.33 6.29 -43.84
N ASP A 957 71.71 6.54 -45.10
CA ASP A 957 72.74 5.74 -45.80
C ASP A 957 74.10 5.81 -45.09
N TYR A 958 74.53 6.99 -44.64
CA TYR A 958 75.76 7.14 -43.85
C TYR A 958 75.66 6.46 -42.48
N LEU A 959 74.55 6.61 -41.76
CA LEU A 959 74.34 5.97 -40.45
C LEU A 959 74.28 4.44 -40.57
N LYS A 960 73.65 3.92 -41.62
CA LYS A 960 73.59 2.48 -41.93
C LYS A 960 74.98 1.93 -42.25
N THR A 961 75.80 2.71 -42.98
CA THR A 961 77.20 2.35 -43.26
C THR A 961 78.01 2.27 -41.96
N ILE A 962 77.91 3.29 -41.10
CA ILE A 962 78.62 3.31 -39.79
C ILE A 962 78.20 2.10 -38.94
N SER A 963 76.89 1.82 -38.82
CA SER A 963 76.38 0.70 -38.04
C SER A 963 76.83 -0.66 -38.59
N LYS A 964 76.79 -0.85 -39.92
CA LYS A 964 77.23 -2.10 -40.57
C LYS A 964 78.73 -2.33 -40.39
N SER A 965 79.54 -1.29 -40.58
CA SER A 965 80.99 -1.38 -40.38
C SER A 965 81.36 -1.63 -38.92
N THR A 966 80.67 -1.01 -37.97
CA THR A 966 80.88 -1.27 -36.52
C THR A 966 80.57 -2.72 -36.18
N THR A 967 79.42 -3.25 -36.64
CA THR A 967 79.04 -4.66 -36.43
C THR A 967 80.06 -5.63 -37.05
N THR A 968 80.65 -5.25 -38.18
CA THR A 968 81.68 -6.07 -38.84
C THR A 968 82.98 -6.07 -38.06
N ILE A 969 83.39 -4.92 -37.51
CA ILE A 969 84.55 -4.81 -36.60
C ILE A 969 84.33 -5.67 -35.36
N ASP A 970 83.17 -5.55 -34.70
CA ASP A 970 82.86 -6.30 -33.48
C ASP A 970 82.90 -7.82 -33.73
N ARG A 971 82.42 -8.28 -34.89
CA ARG A 971 82.50 -9.69 -35.28
C ARG A 971 83.94 -10.16 -35.47
N VAL A 972 84.78 -9.37 -36.13
CA VAL A 972 86.20 -9.74 -36.34
C VAL A 972 86.96 -9.73 -35.02
N LEU A 973 86.67 -8.78 -34.11
CA LEU A 973 87.24 -8.75 -32.76
C LEU A 973 86.78 -9.93 -31.91
N LEU A 974 85.49 -10.30 -31.98
CA LEU A 974 84.95 -11.49 -31.30
C LEU A 974 85.67 -12.76 -31.76
N ASN A 975 85.83 -12.95 -33.08
CA ASN A 975 86.56 -14.09 -33.62
C ASN A 975 88.02 -14.14 -33.13
N LEU A 976 88.67 -12.98 -32.94
CA LEU A 976 90.03 -12.90 -32.39
C LEU A 976 90.07 -13.20 -30.88
N GLN A 977 89.01 -12.87 -30.13
CA GLN A 977 88.88 -13.17 -28.70
C GLN A 977 88.51 -14.64 -28.43
N GLU A 978 87.65 -15.24 -29.27
CA GLU A 978 87.36 -16.68 -29.25
C GLU A 978 88.62 -17.50 -29.54
N GLU A 979 89.43 -17.08 -30.53
CA GLU A 979 90.71 -17.74 -30.84
C GLU A 979 91.78 -17.50 -29.75
N ALA A 980 91.60 -16.49 -28.89
CA ALA A 980 92.41 -16.26 -27.69
C ALA A 980 91.90 -17.00 -26.44
N GLY A 981 90.72 -17.63 -26.49
CA GLY A 981 90.12 -18.42 -25.41
C GLY A 981 89.39 -17.62 -24.31
N GLU A 982 88.91 -16.41 -24.60
CA GLU A 982 88.21 -15.57 -23.61
C GLU A 982 86.66 -15.68 -23.62
N VAL A 983 86.07 -16.25 -24.67
CA VAL A 983 84.60 -16.33 -24.87
C VAL A 983 84.17 -17.75 -25.19
#